data_AF-A0A927F9B1-F1
#
_entry.id   AF-A0A927F9B1-F1
#
_cell.length_a   1.000
_cell.length_b   1.000
_cell.length_c   1.000
_cell.angle_alpha   90.00
_cell.angle_beta   90.00
_cell.angle_gamma   90.00
#
_symmetry.space_group_name_H-M   'P 1'
#
loop_
_entity.id
_entity.type
_entity.pdbx_description
1 polymer ?
#
loop_
_entity_poly.entity_id
_entity_poly.type
_entity_poly.pdbx_seq_one_letter_code
_entity_poly.pdbx_strand_id
1 'polypeptide(L)'
;MRTALSIFSLFIISSLSAKTYLARDLQELNDHLRSAQPGDTVQLAAGEWANIDLDLTLKGTAAAPITVTGFPNGGTRITGRSRIGIAGAHVVLSHLVFSRVEPPEDAEAIVSFRTSGTNYAHHSRLSHCVFDACNPADPERRYHWIRLYGTHNRIDHNLFRAQAHEGVTIQVRLLTANAQHRIDHNHFMNRAKGDGNGFECIQIGQSQDSRSVGACLVENNLFERCDGETEIISSKTGENVIRGNLFYESAGTLTLRHGTNNLVEDNVFIGNGKPDTGGVRVIDSGHVVRNNTFHGLSGFTGGIVVLYSGIPDSPLNGYFAADRALIEGNRFYDCQAPLLQERGGFGERGRSILPQDYRIENNHTLESPPDDVKFLRRTEVGPAWQSTLPHLMALSPRQIARLARATDDELRPLVGETIAQAEQLLAAGKTYSVTSNERLPPSGDMRSYYSTGPYWWRNPDTPDGLPYIRRDGQFNPERDLVSDRPQLHALVQDTWTLAIAYTATGKQAYARHAEEMLRVWFIDDETRMLPNLNHAQAIPGVTDGRGTGIIDTLVFVELVDALKLLELSYTWKPAERSAIKSWFSEYLDWLSSHPNGLDERAAKNNHGTAYDLQQLAIADYLGEIKLAFEIIERVKTQRIDTQITGTGEQPLEFARTRSWSYCTENLEHFARIAAIALDYRVNLFEYQNPAGGSLRKALEFLLPHACDPAATWPGKQVTEWQSEYIYAATAIAASITQNESYFEALDCIPPAHDQLLSLLMRH
;
A
#
# COMPACT_ATOMS: atom_id res chain seq x y z
N MET A 1 -32.06 -0.40 -78.34
CA MET A 1 -32.60 0.16 -77.08
C MET A 1 -31.76 -0.37 -75.94
N ARG A 2 -31.36 0.52 -75.03
CA ARG A 2 -30.30 0.33 -74.02
C ARG A 2 -30.68 -0.70 -72.96
N THR A 3 -29.82 -1.67 -72.70
CA THR A 3 -29.83 -2.50 -71.49
C THR A 3 -28.69 -2.05 -70.59
N ALA A 4 -29.05 -1.43 -69.46
CA ALA A 4 -28.14 -1.15 -68.35
C ALA A 4 -28.13 -2.37 -67.42
N LEU A 5 -26.96 -2.94 -67.17
CA LEU A 5 -26.75 -3.93 -66.11
C LEU A 5 -25.89 -3.28 -65.03
N SER A 6 -26.49 -3.05 -63.86
CA SER A 6 -25.84 -2.48 -62.68
C SER A 6 -24.93 -3.53 -62.03
N ILE A 7 -23.68 -3.17 -61.78
CA ILE A 7 -22.72 -3.97 -61.01
C ILE A 7 -22.96 -3.67 -59.53
N PHE A 8 -23.40 -4.67 -58.78
CA PHE A 8 -23.53 -4.62 -57.32
C PHE A 8 -22.18 -5.03 -56.72
N SER A 9 -21.40 -4.06 -56.23
CA SER A 9 -20.17 -4.34 -55.48
C SER A 9 -20.53 -4.85 -54.08
N LEU A 10 -20.29 -6.13 -53.86
CA LEU A 10 -20.41 -6.79 -52.56
C LEU A 10 -19.27 -6.27 -51.64
N PHE A 11 -19.58 -5.37 -50.72
CA PHE A 11 -18.67 -5.03 -49.62
C PHE A 11 -18.63 -6.22 -48.65
N ILE A 12 -17.59 -7.05 -48.74
CA ILE A 12 -17.26 -8.01 -47.70
C ILE A 12 -16.71 -7.19 -46.53
N ILE A 13 -17.56 -6.90 -45.54
CA ILE A 13 -17.14 -6.37 -44.25
C ILE A 13 -16.54 -7.56 -43.50
N SER A 14 -15.23 -7.78 -43.64
CA SER A 14 -14.49 -8.64 -42.73
C SER A 14 -14.41 -7.92 -41.38
N SER A 15 -15.22 -8.34 -40.42
CA SER A 15 -15.04 -8.00 -39.01
C SER A 15 -13.69 -8.55 -38.53
N LEU A 16 -12.65 -7.73 -38.57
CA LEU A 16 -11.39 -8.05 -37.90
C LEU A 16 -11.65 -8.04 -36.39
N SER A 17 -11.68 -9.23 -35.80
CA SER A 17 -11.68 -9.41 -34.34
C SER A 17 -10.35 -8.93 -33.78
N ALA A 18 -10.40 -8.09 -32.75
CA ALA A 18 -9.25 -7.73 -31.92
C ALA A 18 -8.52 -9.00 -31.44
N LYS A 19 -7.19 -9.03 -31.56
CA LYS A 19 -6.34 -10.13 -31.09
C LYS A 19 -5.57 -9.71 -29.85
N THR A 20 -5.28 -10.68 -28.98
CA THR A 20 -4.34 -10.51 -27.87
C THR A 20 -3.10 -11.35 -28.14
N TYR A 21 -1.94 -10.70 -28.08
CA TYR A 21 -0.62 -11.30 -28.28
C TYR A 21 0.15 -11.27 -26.96
N LEU A 22 0.58 -12.43 -26.46
CA LEU A 22 1.41 -12.53 -25.26
C LEU A 22 2.89 -12.58 -25.67
N ALA A 23 3.65 -11.55 -25.31
CA ALA A 23 5.09 -11.48 -25.49
C ALA A 23 5.82 -11.99 -24.23
N ARG A 24 6.70 -12.98 -24.37
CA ARG A 24 7.50 -13.54 -23.27
C ARG A 24 8.89 -12.92 -23.14
N ASP A 25 9.35 -12.29 -24.21
CA ASP A 25 10.63 -11.59 -24.27
C ASP A 25 10.56 -10.37 -25.20
N LEU A 26 11.67 -9.63 -25.28
CA LEU A 26 11.77 -8.40 -26.08
C LEU A 26 11.68 -8.66 -27.59
N GLN A 27 12.07 -9.84 -28.06
CA GLN A 27 11.99 -10.19 -29.48
C GLN A 27 10.53 -10.44 -29.88
N GLU A 28 9.81 -11.27 -29.12
CA GLU A 28 8.37 -11.50 -29.31
C GLU A 28 7.58 -10.20 -29.20
N LEU A 29 7.92 -9.34 -28.22
CA LEU A 29 7.29 -8.03 -28.05
C LEU A 29 7.43 -7.18 -29.32
N ASN A 30 8.64 -7.04 -29.84
CA ASN A 30 8.89 -6.27 -31.06
C ASN A 30 8.17 -6.85 -32.29
N ASP A 31 8.11 -8.17 -32.43
CA ASP A 31 7.43 -8.83 -33.55
C ASP A 31 5.90 -8.66 -33.49
N HIS A 32 5.31 -8.73 -32.30
CA HIS A 32 3.90 -8.43 -32.09
C HIS A 32 3.59 -6.95 -32.36
N LEU A 33 4.43 -6.03 -31.88
CA LEU A 33 4.24 -4.59 -32.11
C LEU A 33 4.31 -4.22 -33.60
N ARG A 34 5.19 -4.85 -34.38
CA ARG A 34 5.29 -4.62 -35.84
C ARG A 34 4.05 -5.04 -36.63
N SER A 35 3.31 -6.02 -36.12
CA SER A 35 2.14 -6.60 -36.80
C SER A 35 0.79 -6.13 -36.26
N ALA A 36 0.78 -5.48 -35.09
CA ALA A 36 -0.41 -5.01 -34.41
C ALA A 36 -1.29 -4.09 -35.28
N GLN A 37 -2.59 -4.38 -35.30
CA GLN A 37 -3.63 -3.63 -35.99
C GLN A 37 -4.53 -2.89 -34.98
N PRO A 38 -5.28 -1.86 -35.40
CA PRO A 38 -6.25 -1.19 -34.55
C PRO A 38 -7.18 -2.18 -33.81
N GLY A 39 -7.21 -2.09 -32.48
CA GLY A 39 -7.98 -2.98 -31.60
C GLY A 39 -7.16 -4.09 -30.96
N ASP A 40 -5.96 -4.38 -31.45
CA ASP A 40 -5.12 -5.43 -30.90
C ASP A 40 -4.53 -5.04 -29.53
N THR A 41 -4.28 -6.07 -28.71
CA THR A 41 -3.57 -5.97 -27.43
C THR A 41 -2.27 -6.74 -27.51
N VAL A 42 -1.15 -6.10 -27.19
CA VAL A 42 0.16 -6.74 -27.00
C VAL A 42 0.47 -6.72 -25.50
N GLN A 43 0.40 -7.89 -24.88
CA GLN A 43 0.60 -8.08 -23.44
C GLN A 43 2.00 -8.62 -23.15
N LEU A 44 2.75 -7.93 -22.29
CA LEU A 44 4.02 -8.41 -21.75
C LEU A 44 3.73 -9.49 -20.69
N ALA A 45 4.49 -10.58 -20.71
CA ALA A 45 4.45 -11.61 -19.68
C ALA A 45 4.73 -11.06 -18.27
N ALA A 46 4.18 -11.75 -17.26
CA ALA A 46 4.50 -11.46 -15.86
C ALA A 46 5.98 -11.75 -15.60
N GLY A 47 6.62 -10.92 -14.79
CA GLY A 47 8.05 -10.98 -14.48
C GLY A 47 8.75 -9.64 -14.60
N GLU A 48 10.06 -9.69 -14.43
CA GLU A 48 10.95 -8.54 -14.59
C GLU A 48 11.40 -8.43 -16.06
N TRP A 49 11.32 -7.20 -16.57
CA TRP A 49 11.85 -6.81 -17.87
C TRP A 49 12.88 -5.69 -17.69
N ALA A 50 14.15 -6.09 -17.63
CA ALA A 50 15.25 -5.18 -17.39
C ALA A 50 15.78 -4.57 -18.70
N ASN A 51 16.21 -3.31 -18.64
CA ASN A 51 16.92 -2.60 -19.70
C ASN A 51 16.15 -2.55 -21.04
N ILE A 52 14.84 -2.31 -21.00
CA ILE A 52 14.03 -2.12 -22.20
C ILE A 52 14.25 -0.70 -22.74
N ASP A 53 14.72 -0.61 -23.97
CA ASP A 53 14.67 0.59 -24.79
C ASP A 53 13.67 0.36 -25.94
N LEU A 54 12.49 1.01 -25.88
CA LEU A 54 11.36 0.69 -26.76
C LEU A 54 10.70 1.92 -27.37
N ASP A 55 10.49 1.87 -28.68
CA ASP A 55 9.72 2.87 -29.44
C ASP A 55 8.39 2.29 -29.95
N LEU A 56 7.29 2.79 -29.41
CA LEU A 56 5.93 2.45 -29.80
C LEU A 56 5.46 3.42 -30.89
N THR A 57 5.84 3.16 -32.14
CA THR A 57 5.29 3.90 -33.30
C THR A 57 4.08 3.15 -33.85
N LEU A 58 2.90 3.45 -33.30
CA LEU A 58 1.67 2.68 -33.53
C LEU A 58 0.52 3.61 -33.93
N LYS A 59 -0.43 3.07 -34.70
CA LYS A 59 -1.59 3.83 -35.18
C LYS A 59 -2.88 3.03 -35.03
N GLY A 60 -3.54 3.21 -33.89
CA GLY A 60 -4.91 2.75 -33.67
C GLY A 60 -5.96 3.72 -34.22
N THR A 61 -7.20 3.52 -33.81
CA THR A 61 -8.31 4.44 -34.08
C THR A 61 -9.06 4.77 -32.78
N ALA A 62 -9.89 5.82 -32.79
CA ALA A 62 -10.71 6.17 -31.63
C ALA A 62 -11.61 5.03 -31.15
N ALA A 63 -12.13 4.22 -32.08
CA ALA A 63 -13.00 3.07 -31.78
C ALA A 63 -12.21 1.80 -31.41
N ALA A 64 -10.95 1.70 -31.86
CA ALA A 64 -10.11 0.52 -31.71
C ALA A 64 -8.65 0.97 -31.49
N PRO A 65 -8.29 1.41 -30.27
CA PRO A 65 -6.92 1.73 -29.95
C PRO A 65 -6.04 0.47 -29.97
N ILE A 66 -4.72 0.64 -30.16
CA ILE A 66 -3.76 -0.45 -29.95
C ILE A 66 -3.30 -0.38 -28.50
N THR A 67 -3.44 -1.48 -27.77
CA THR A 67 -3.08 -1.55 -26.35
C THR A 67 -1.77 -2.31 -26.16
N VAL A 68 -0.83 -1.73 -25.44
CA VAL A 68 0.41 -2.37 -24.96
C VAL A 68 0.31 -2.42 -23.43
N THR A 69 0.26 -3.62 -22.84
CA THR A 69 -0.07 -3.78 -21.41
C THR A 69 0.83 -4.78 -20.70
N GLY A 70 1.07 -4.59 -19.41
CA GLY A 70 1.59 -5.64 -18.53
C GLY A 70 0.49 -6.55 -17.98
N PHE A 71 0.88 -7.45 -17.09
CA PHE A 71 -0.05 -8.18 -16.23
C PHE A 71 -0.64 -7.23 -15.17
N PRO A 72 -1.98 -7.26 -14.95
CA PRO A 72 -2.63 -6.49 -13.90
C PRO A 72 -2.02 -6.74 -12.51
N ASN A 73 -2.27 -5.83 -11.56
CA ASN A 73 -1.81 -5.91 -10.16
C ASN A 73 -0.28 -5.99 -9.99
N GLY A 74 0.50 -5.43 -10.92
CA GLY A 74 1.95 -5.33 -10.80
C GLY A 74 2.72 -6.57 -11.24
N GLY A 75 2.07 -7.48 -11.96
CA GLY A 75 2.72 -8.70 -12.44
C GLY A 75 3.88 -8.44 -13.41
N THR A 76 3.95 -7.27 -14.07
CA THR A 76 5.02 -6.92 -15.02
C THR A 76 5.81 -5.70 -14.53
N ARG A 77 7.10 -5.90 -14.24
CA ARG A 77 8.00 -4.87 -13.72
C ARG A 77 9.04 -4.47 -14.76
N ILE A 78 9.13 -3.18 -15.08
CA ILE A 78 10.20 -2.60 -15.90
C ILE A 78 11.28 -2.07 -14.96
N THR A 79 12.53 -2.47 -15.18
CA THR A 79 13.68 -2.15 -14.29
C THR A 79 14.93 -1.76 -15.09
N GLY A 80 15.97 -1.31 -14.39
CA GLY A 80 17.26 -1.03 -14.98
C GLY A 80 17.26 0.17 -15.93
N ARG A 81 18.16 0.13 -16.92
CA ARG A 81 18.35 1.19 -17.92
C ARG A 81 17.24 1.16 -18.98
N SER A 82 16.06 1.66 -18.64
CA SER A 82 14.85 1.49 -19.45
C SER A 82 14.17 2.81 -19.84
N ARG A 83 13.62 2.88 -21.05
CA ARG A 83 12.79 3.99 -21.55
C ARG A 83 11.74 3.51 -22.56
N ILE A 84 10.62 4.24 -22.65
CA ILE A 84 9.57 4.01 -23.65
C ILE A 84 9.23 5.32 -24.37
N GLY A 85 9.38 5.33 -25.70
CA GLY A 85 8.87 6.39 -26.57
C GLY A 85 7.52 5.98 -27.17
N ILE A 86 6.57 6.92 -27.30
CA ILE A 86 5.26 6.68 -27.91
C ILE A 86 5.05 7.69 -29.03
N ALA A 87 4.70 7.22 -30.22
CA ALA A 87 4.35 8.07 -31.36
C ALA A 87 3.18 7.49 -32.17
N GLY A 88 2.56 8.32 -33.00
CA GLY A 88 1.39 7.97 -33.78
C GLY A 88 0.10 8.35 -33.08
N ALA A 89 -0.93 7.50 -33.13
CA ALA A 89 -2.24 7.86 -32.58
C ALA A 89 -3.00 6.69 -31.95
N HIS A 90 -3.78 6.97 -30.91
CA HIS A 90 -4.66 6.01 -30.23
C HIS A 90 -3.90 4.77 -29.72
N VAL A 91 -2.78 5.02 -29.03
CA VAL A 91 -1.97 4.00 -28.35
C VAL A 91 -2.28 4.03 -26.87
N VAL A 92 -2.53 2.88 -26.25
CA VAL A 92 -2.73 2.76 -24.79
C VAL A 92 -1.56 1.98 -24.21
N LEU A 93 -0.83 2.57 -23.26
CA LEU A 93 0.19 1.89 -22.45
C LEU A 93 -0.35 1.69 -21.03
N SER A 94 -0.38 0.46 -20.52
CA SER A 94 -0.99 0.19 -19.20
C SER A 94 -0.41 -0.97 -18.38
N HIS A 95 -0.72 -0.99 -17.08
CA HIS A 95 -0.37 -2.08 -16.14
C HIS A 95 1.12 -2.43 -16.07
N LEU A 96 2.00 -1.43 -16.18
CA LEU A 96 3.44 -1.59 -16.01
C LEU A 96 3.91 -0.96 -14.70
N VAL A 97 4.80 -1.64 -13.99
CA VAL A 97 5.48 -1.12 -12.80
C VAL A 97 6.92 -0.73 -13.17
N PHE A 98 7.16 0.56 -13.37
CA PHE A 98 8.50 1.13 -13.49
C PHE A 98 9.10 1.24 -12.08
N SER A 99 10.02 0.35 -11.75
CA SER A 99 10.59 0.22 -10.40
C SER A 99 12.08 0.48 -10.46
N ARG A 100 12.53 1.58 -9.85
CA ARG A 100 13.96 1.98 -9.85
C ARG A 100 14.55 2.04 -11.27
N VAL A 101 13.75 2.55 -12.20
CA VAL A 101 14.18 2.77 -13.58
C VAL A 101 15.01 4.04 -13.64
N GLU A 102 16.11 3.96 -14.37
CA GLU A 102 16.92 5.10 -14.75
C GLU A 102 17.01 5.07 -16.28
N PRO A 103 16.52 6.07 -17.03
CA PRO A 103 16.52 5.99 -18.49
C PRO A 103 17.96 6.02 -19.06
N PRO A 104 18.18 5.64 -20.34
CA PRO A 104 19.45 5.90 -21.04
C PRO A 104 19.87 7.38 -20.97
N GLU A 105 21.17 7.68 -21.10
CA GLU A 105 21.72 9.04 -20.88
C GLU A 105 21.20 10.09 -21.87
N ASP A 106 20.88 9.68 -23.09
CA ASP A 106 20.32 10.52 -24.15
C ASP A 106 18.79 10.65 -24.09
N ALA A 107 18.13 9.88 -23.22
CA ALA A 107 16.68 9.93 -23.05
C ALA A 107 16.25 11.09 -22.14
N GLU A 108 15.23 11.82 -22.58
CA GLU A 108 14.70 12.98 -21.87
C GLU A 108 13.74 12.62 -20.72
N ALA A 109 13.19 11.41 -20.75
CA ALA A 109 12.26 10.90 -19.77
C ALA A 109 12.22 9.37 -19.76
N ILE A 110 11.62 8.79 -18.72
CA ILE A 110 11.31 7.35 -18.67
C ILE A 110 10.25 7.01 -19.71
N VAL A 111 9.17 7.80 -19.78
CA VAL A 111 8.16 7.69 -20.83
C VAL A 111 8.04 9.02 -21.57
N SER A 112 8.28 9.01 -22.88
CA SER A 112 8.11 10.18 -23.73
C SER A 112 7.00 9.96 -24.76
N PHE A 113 6.11 10.92 -24.94
CA PHE A 113 5.05 10.91 -25.96
C PHE A 113 5.58 11.39 -27.32
N ARG A 114 6.83 11.01 -27.61
CA ARG A 114 7.47 11.01 -28.92
C ARG A 114 8.54 9.93 -28.97
N THR A 115 8.92 9.51 -30.17
CA THR A 115 10.07 8.61 -30.35
C THR A 115 11.32 9.36 -30.81
N SER A 116 11.15 10.33 -31.71
CA SER A 116 12.24 11.20 -32.16
C SER A 116 11.71 12.51 -32.75
N GLY A 117 12.51 13.57 -32.72
CA GLY A 117 12.21 14.85 -33.39
C GLY A 117 10.76 15.33 -33.14
N THR A 118 9.98 15.37 -34.24
CA THR A 118 8.57 15.78 -34.27
C THR A 118 7.59 14.61 -34.37
N ASN A 119 8.04 13.37 -34.18
CA ASN A 119 7.20 12.18 -34.23
C ASN A 119 6.44 12.01 -32.91
N TYR A 120 5.33 12.74 -32.77
CA TYR A 120 4.55 12.83 -31.53
C TYR A 120 3.45 11.78 -31.43
N ALA A 121 2.99 11.52 -30.22
CA ALA A 121 1.76 10.78 -29.94
C ALA A 121 0.54 11.71 -29.89
N HIS A 122 -0.60 11.23 -30.39
CA HIS A 122 -1.87 11.93 -30.37
C HIS A 122 -3.01 11.02 -29.91
N HIS A 123 -3.93 11.52 -29.08
CA HIS A 123 -5.04 10.70 -28.56
C HIS A 123 -4.59 9.38 -27.90
N SER A 124 -3.36 9.35 -27.38
CA SER A 124 -2.75 8.19 -26.73
C SER A 124 -2.89 8.30 -25.21
N ARG A 125 -2.75 7.19 -24.50
CA ARG A 125 -3.07 7.08 -23.09
C ARG A 125 -2.00 6.29 -22.32
N LEU A 126 -1.57 6.80 -21.17
CA LEU A 126 -0.81 6.05 -20.17
C LEU A 126 -1.70 5.84 -18.95
N SER A 127 -1.97 4.59 -18.58
CA SER A 127 -2.96 4.32 -17.55
C SER A 127 -2.66 3.10 -16.70
N HIS A 128 -3.00 3.14 -15.40
CA HIS A 128 -2.81 2.00 -14.48
C HIS A 128 -1.33 1.58 -14.34
N CYS A 129 -0.39 2.49 -14.53
CA CYS A 129 1.04 2.26 -14.34
C CYS A 129 1.52 2.77 -12.97
N VAL A 130 2.64 2.22 -12.51
CA VAL A 130 3.33 2.67 -11.29
C VAL A 130 4.73 3.14 -11.65
N PHE A 131 5.14 4.28 -11.12
CA PHE A 131 6.52 4.75 -11.10
C PHE A 131 6.96 4.85 -9.65
N ASP A 132 7.91 4.00 -9.28
CA ASP A 132 8.34 3.81 -7.89
C ASP A 132 9.85 3.97 -7.77
N ALA A 133 10.27 5.02 -7.05
CA ALA A 133 11.66 5.31 -6.73
C ALA A 133 12.60 5.28 -7.95
N CYS A 134 12.12 5.74 -9.11
CA CYS A 134 12.89 5.88 -10.35
C CYS A 134 13.86 7.06 -10.27
N ASN A 135 14.81 6.97 -9.34
CA ASN A 135 15.81 7.98 -9.04
C ASN A 135 17.18 7.53 -9.60
N PRO A 136 18.00 8.46 -10.11
CA PRO A 136 19.33 8.13 -10.59
C PRO A 136 20.24 7.67 -9.46
N ALA A 137 21.22 6.83 -9.79
CA ALA A 137 22.32 6.54 -8.87
C ALA A 137 23.21 7.78 -8.62
N ASP A 138 23.38 8.64 -9.64
CA ASP A 138 24.06 9.92 -9.53
C ASP A 138 23.06 11.04 -9.15
N PRO A 139 23.19 11.67 -7.96
CA PRO A 139 22.24 12.68 -7.51
C PRO A 139 22.19 13.95 -8.38
N GLU A 140 23.22 14.22 -9.19
CA GLU A 140 23.26 15.37 -10.11
C GLU A 140 22.51 15.10 -11.42
N ARG A 141 22.21 13.83 -11.72
CA ARG A 141 21.57 13.45 -12.97
C ARG A 141 20.09 13.86 -12.97
N ARG A 142 19.65 14.41 -14.10
CA ARG A 142 18.31 14.97 -14.27
C ARG A 142 17.57 14.29 -15.42
N TYR A 143 16.31 13.95 -15.19
CA TYR A 143 15.39 13.49 -16.23
C TYR A 143 13.95 13.65 -15.75
N HIS A 144 13.00 13.60 -16.66
CA HIS A 144 11.58 13.59 -16.30
C HIS A 144 11.07 12.16 -16.17
N TRP A 145 10.02 11.93 -15.41
CA TRP A 145 9.36 10.61 -15.47
C TRP A 145 8.51 10.50 -16.73
N ILE A 146 7.70 11.53 -17.00
CA ILE A 146 6.87 11.61 -18.20
C ILE A 146 7.09 12.94 -18.90
N ARG A 147 7.26 12.87 -20.23
CA ARG A 147 7.23 14.05 -21.10
C ARG A 147 6.12 13.94 -22.14
N LEU A 148 5.17 14.87 -22.08
CA LEU A 148 4.04 14.94 -23.01
C LEU A 148 4.35 15.87 -24.19
N TYR A 149 4.03 15.37 -25.37
CA TYR A 149 4.06 16.07 -26.65
C TYR A 149 2.77 15.78 -27.42
N GLY A 150 2.62 16.38 -28.61
CA GLY A 150 1.48 16.15 -29.49
C GLY A 150 0.20 16.73 -28.91
N THR A 151 -0.94 16.07 -29.16
CA THR A 151 -2.26 16.60 -28.74
C THR A 151 -3.20 15.52 -28.20
N HIS A 152 -4.12 15.89 -27.31
CA HIS A 152 -5.19 15.03 -26.80
C HIS A 152 -4.76 13.72 -26.09
N ASN A 153 -3.51 13.65 -25.65
CA ASN A 153 -3.05 12.53 -24.82
C ASN A 153 -3.64 12.57 -23.40
N ARG A 154 -3.72 11.40 -22.77
CA ARG A 154 -4.28 11.23 -21.42
C ARG A 154 -3.34 10.46 -20.48
N ILE A 155 -3.14 10.96 -19.28
CA ILE A 155 -2.39 10.28 -18.21
C ILE A 155 -3.34 10.08 -17.03
N ASP A 156 -3.69 8.83 -16.71
CA ASP A 156 -4.71 8.57 -15.71
C ASP A 156 -4.60 7.26 -14.91
N HIS A 157 -5.09 7.24 -13.67
CA HIS A 157 -5.07 6.06 -12.79
C HIS A 157 -3.65 5.52 -12.53
N ASN A 158 -2.63 6.38 -12.60
CA ASN A 158 -1.25 6.02 -12.33
C ASN A 158 -0.84 6.38 -10.90
N LEU A 159 0.13 5.65 -10.35
CA LEU A 159 0.80 5.99 -9.09
C LEU A 159 2.23 6.48 -9.39
N PHE A 160 2.57 7.66 -8.88
CA PHE A 160 3.90 8.25 -8.93
C PHE A 160 4.39 8.42 -7.49
N ARG A 161 5.42 7.68 -7.05
CA ARG A 161 5.89 7.77 -5.66
C ARG A 161 7.39 7.78 -5.46
N ALA A 162 7.82 8.51 -4.43
CA ALA A 162 9.21 8.57 -3.97
C ALA A 162 10.20 9.10 -5.04
N GLN A 163 9.78 10.08 -5.83
CA GLN A 163 10.70 10.82 -6.70
C GLN A 163 11.53 11.80 -5.85
N ALA A 164 12.85 11.67 -5.89
CA ALA A 164 13.78 12.37 -5.01
C ALA A 164 14.97 13.03 -5.73
N HIS A 165 14.82 13.34 -7.02
CA HIS A 165 15.82 14.03 -7.83
C HIS A 165 15.21 15.17 -8.65
N GLU A 166 16.06 16.07 -9.15
CA GLU A 166 15.63 17.16 -10.03
C GLU A 166 15.09 16.61 -11.37
N GLY A 167 13.95 17.16 -11.78
CA GLY A 167 13.24 16.81 -13.00
C GLY A 167 11.76 16.59 -12.72
N VAL A 168 10.90 17.35 -13.40
CA VAL A 168 9.43 17.29 -13.25
C VAL A 168 8.89 15.87 -13.41
N THR A 169 7.92 15.48 -12.57
CA THR A 169 7.24 14.17 -12.70
C THR A 169 6.50 14.06 -14.05
N ILE A 170 5.63 15.02 -14.37
CA ILE A 170 4.98 15.14 -15.68
C ILE A 170 5.23 16.53 -16.27
N GLN A 171 6.00 16.59 -17.36
CA GLN A 171 6.21 17.84 -18.10
C GLN A 171 5.46 17.83 -19.43
N VAL A 172 4.64 18.84 -19.67
CA VAL A 172 4.01 19.09 -20.97
C VAL A 172 4.86 20.05 -21.79
N ARG A 173 5.20 19.66 -23.03
CA ARG A 173 5.95 20.48 -23.98
C ARG A 173 5.05 20.95 -25.11
N LEU A 174 4.84 22.26 -25.20
CA LEU A 174 4.02 22.86 -26.26
C LEU A 174 4.90 23.23 -27.46
N LEU A 175 5.20 22.24 -28.29
CA LEU A 175 5.79 22.47 -29.61
C LEU A 175 4.73 22.56 -30.72
N THR A 176 3.46 22.35 -30.36
CA THR A 176 2.29 22.44 -31.22
C THR A 176 1.26 23.37 -30.55
N ALA A 177 0.47 24.09 -31.35
CA ALA A 177 -0.64 24.87 -30.80
C ALA A 177 -1.69 23.92 -30.19
N ASN A 178 -2.24 24.27 -29.02
CA ASN A 178 -3.33 23.59 -28.31
C ASN A 178 -3.05 22.11 -27.99
N ALA A 179 -2.27 21.86 -26.93
CA ALA A 179 -1.94 20.51 -26.49
C ALA A 179 -3.19 19.69 -26.10
N GLN A 180 -4.15 20.28 -25.37
CA GLN A 180 -5.42 19.64 -24.99
C GLN A 180 -5.26 18.27 -24.31
N HIS A 181 -4.18 18.11 -23.54
CA HIS A 181 -3.96 16.89 -22.76
C HIS A 181 -4.85 16.83 -21.52
N ARG A 182 -5.11 15.61 -21.05
CA ARG A 182 -5.84 15.35 -19.81
C ARG A 182 -4.97 14.57 -18.84
N ILE A 183 -4.84 15.06 -17.61
CA ILE A 183 -4.11 14.40 -16.53
C ILE A 183 -5.11 14.20 -15.39
N ASP A 184 -5.59 12.98 -15.20
CA ASP A 184 -6.72 12.76 -14.29
C ASP A 184 -6.67 11.48 -13.46
N HIS A 185 -7.20 11.49 -12.24
CA HIS A 185 -7.23 10.30 -11.38
C HIS A 185 -5.84 9.70 -11.13
N ASN A 186 -4.78 10.50 -11.03
CA ASN A 186 -3.45 10.01 -10.66
C ASN A 186 -3.15 10.27 -9.18
N HIS A 187 -2.29 9.44 -8.60
CA HIS A 187 -1.77 9.60 -7.25
C HIS A 187 -0.29 9.99 -7.30
N PHE A 188 0.01 11.23 -6.94
CA PHE A 188 1.37 11.71 -6.70
C PHE A 188 1.65 11.64 -5.20
N MET A 189 2.67 10.90 -4.80
CA MET A 189 2.93 10.62 -3.39
C MET A 189 4.41 10.81 -3.04
N ASN A 190 4.71 11.52 -1.95
CA ASN A 190 6.05 11.65 -1.39
C ASN A 190 7.09 12.15 -2.43
N ARG A 191 6.82 13.31 -3.05
CA ARG A 191 7.84 14.03 -3.82
C ARG A 191 8.80 14.67 -2.82
N ALA A 192 10.06 14.22 -2.77
CA ALA A 192 10.99 14.70 -1.77
C ALA A 192 11.38 16.17 -2.01
N LYS A 193 11.58 16.92 -0.93
CA LYS A 193 12.02 18.32 -0.98
C LYS A 193 13.35 18.45 -1.70
N GLY A 194 13.36 19.27 -2.74
CA GLY A 194 14.54 19.65 -3.50
C GLY A 194 15.26 20.85 -2.91
N ASP A 195 16.37 21.21 -3.54
CA ASP A 195 17.25 22.32 -3.19
C ASP A 195 17.07 23.54 -4.12
N GLY A 196 16.09 23.49 -5.03
CA GLY A 196 15.87 24.53 -6.02
C GLY A 196 14.64 24.31 -6.91
N ASN A 197 14.72 24.85 -8.12
CA ASN A 197 13.69 24.75 -9.15
C ASN A 197 13.77 23.40 -9.89
N GLY A 198 12.68 22.95 -10.50
CA GLY A 198 12.68 21.72 -11.31
C GLY A 198 12.18 20.48 -10.55
N PHE A 199 11.60 20.69 -9.37
CA PHE A 199 11.05 19.61 -8.55
C PHE A 199 9.52 19.51 -8.62
N GLU A 200 8.88 20.15 -9.60
CA GLU A 200 7.42 20.16 -9.75
C GLU A 200 6.85 18.74 -9.99
N CYS A 201 5.62 18.50 -9.56
CA CYS A 201 4.89 17.29 -9.95
C CYS A 201 4.36 17.44 -11.38
N ILE A 202 3.72 18.57 -11.68
CA ILE A 202 3.22 18.86 -13.02
C ILE A 202 3.73 20.22 -13.48
N GLN A 203 4.32 20.26 -14.67
CA GLN A 203 4.68 21.50 -15.36
C GLN A 203 4.00 21.55 -16.73
N ILE A 204 3.14 22.54 -16.96
CA ILE A 204 2.44 22.71 -18.24
C ILE A 204 3.11 23.82 -19.05
N GLY A 205 3.95 23.43 -20.01
CA GLY A 205 4.74 24.34 -20.84
C GLY A 205 5.96 24.95 -20.13
N GLN A 206 6.63 25.85 -20.82
CA GLN A 206 7.79 26.60 -20.33
C GLN A 206 7.55 28.11 -20.45
N SER A 207 8.44 28.93 -19.89
CA SER A 207 8.29 30.39 -19.92
C SER A 207 8.15 30.96 -21.32
N GLN A 208 8.85 30.40 -22.32
CA GLN A 208 8.71 30.82 -23.71
C GLN A 208 7.34 30.47 -24.33
N ASP A 209 6.60 29.54 -23.72
CA ASP A 209 5.27 29.11 -24.15
C ASP A 209 4.15 29.94 -23.49
N SER A 210 4.50 30.96 -22.70
CA SER A 210 3.54 31.78 -21.92
C SER A 210 2.48 32.48 -22.75
N ARG A 211 2.70 32.69 -24.05
CA ARG A 211 1.71 33.26 -24.98
C ARG A 211 0.90 32.20 -25.73
N SER A 212 1.19 30.93 -25.50
CA SER A 212 0.53 29.79 -26.15
C SER A 212 -0.66 29.31 -25.32
N VAL A 213 -1.67 28.81 -26.03
CA VAL A 213 -2.82 28.12 -25.43
C VAL A 213 -2.44 26.65 -25.20
N GLY A 214 -2.46 26.23 -23.92
CA GLY A 214 -2.30 24.83 -23.54
C GLY A 214 -3.60 24.06 -23.63
N ALA A 215 -4.67 24.64 -23.07
CA ALA A 215 -5.98 23.99 -22.95
C ALA A 215 -5.92 22.60 -22.29
N CYS A 216 -4.96 22.37 -21.39
CA CYS A 216 -4.85 21.12 -20.66
C CYS A 216 -5.87 21.04 -19.52
N LEU A 217 -6.37 19.84 -19.26
CA LEU A 217 -7.26 19.53 -18.14
C LEU A 217 -6.52 18.68 -17.10
N VAL A 218 -6.34 19.21 -15.89
CA VAL A 218 -5.78 18.50 -14.73
C VAL A 218 -6.88 18.30 -13.71
N GLU A 219 -7.43 17.09 -13.59
CA GLU A 219 -8.59 16.87 -12.74
C GLU A 219 -8.58 15.62 -11.86
N ASN A 220 -9.16 15.71 -10.67
CA ASN A 220 -9.32 14.57 -9.76
C ASN A 220 -8.01 13.83 -9.49
N ASN A 221 -6.88 14.52 -9.34
CA ASN A 221 -5.63 13.92 -8.92
C ASN A 221 -5.41 14.13 -7.42
N LEU A 222 -4.72 13.17 -6.78
CA LEU A 222 -4.28 13.25 -5.39
C LEU A 222 -2.80 13.60 -5.34
N PHE A 223 -2.46 14.76 -4.78
CA PHE A 223 -1.11 15.21 -4.46
C PHE A 223 -0.90 15.06 -2.96
N GLU A 224 -0.25 13.98 -2.57
CA GLU A 224 -0.02 13.60 -1.18
C GLU A 224 1.45 13.82 -0.84
N ARG A 225 1.74 14.86 -0.05
CA ARG A 225 3.11 15.21 0.37
C ARG A 225 4.04 15.43 -0.81
N CYS A 226 3.55 16.22 -1.75
CA CYS A 226 4.34 16.68 -2.86
C CYS A 226 5.17 17.89 -2.41
N ASP A 227 6.34 17.65 -1.82
CA ASP A 227 7.13 18.66 -1.12
C ASP A 227 8.31 19.20 -1.95
N GLY A 228 8.34 18.85 -3.24
CA GLY A 228 9.48 19.04 -4.12
C GLY A 228 10.04 20.45 -4.11
N GLU A 229 9.17 21.44 -4.30
CA GLU A 229 9.54 22.84 -4.34
C GLU A 229 8.31 23.75 -4.15
N THR A 230 8.41 25.02 -4.51
CA THR A 230 7.31 25.97 -4.35
C THR A 230 6.13 25.63 -5.24
N GLU A 231 6.35 25.03 -6.40
CA GLU A 231 5.34 24.75 -7.41
C GLU A 231 5.04 23.24 -7.46
N ILE A 232 3.95 22.81 -6.81
CA ILE A 232 3.45 21.42 -6.97
C ILE A 232 2.95 21.24 -8.40
N ILE A 233 2.10 22.18 -8.83
CA ILE A 233 1.72 22.38 -10.21
C ILE A 233 2.24 23.75 -10.64
N SER A 234 3.01 23.77 -11.72
CA SER A 234 3.40 25.00 -12.42
C SER A 234 2.72 25.08 -13.78
N SER A 235 1.65 25.86 -13.90
CA SER A 235 1.03 26.18 -15.18
C SER A 235 1.76 27.36 -15.84
N LYS A 236 2.32 27.16 -17.04
CA LYS A 236 3.10 28.17 -17.78
C LYS A 236 2.48 28.52 -19.14
N THR A 237 1.21 28.19 -19.36
CA THR A 237 0.47 28.41 -20.61
C THR A 237 -0.97 28.84 -20.32
N GLY A 238 -1.70 29.28 -21.35
CA GLY A 238 -3.07 29.77 -21.19
C GLY A 238 -4.16 28.71 -21.31
N GLU A 239 -5.35 29.07 -20.80
CA GLU A 239 -6.62 28.33 -20.90
C GLU A 239 -6.61 26.91 -20.32
N ASN A 240 -5.71 26.61 -19.40
CA ASN A 240 -5.73 25.34 -18.67
C ASN A 240 -6.85 25.33 -17.62
N VAL A 241 -7.41 24.15 -17.35
CA VAL A 241 -8.39 23.91 -16.29
C VAL A 241 -7.78 22.95 -15.27
N ILE A 242 -7.71 23.37 -14.02
CA ILE A 242 -7.18 22.58 -12.90
C ILE A 242 -8.29 22.43 -11.86
N ARG A 243 -8.91 21.25 -11.77
CA ARG A 243 -10.14 21.08 -10.98
C ARG A 243 -10.27 19.80 -10.16
N GLY A 244 -10.98 19.85 -9.04
CA GLY A 244 -11.32 18.63 -8.28
C GLY A 244 -10.11 17.88 -7.72
N ASN A 245 -8.92 18.48 -7.69
CA ASN A 245 -7.72 17.84 -7.18
C ASN A 245 -7.64 17.97 -5.65
N LEU A 246 -7.04 16.99 -4.98
CA LEU A 246 -6.74 17.03 -3.55
C LEU A 246 -5.23 17.23 -3.33
N PHE A 247 -4.86 18.30 -2.64
CA PHE A 247 -3.52 18.57 -2.15
C PHE A 247 -3.48 18.27 -0.65
N TYR A 248 -2.98 17.11 -0.28
CA TYR A 248 -2.92 16.64 1.10
C TYR A 248 -1.49 16.76 1.63
N GLU A 249 -1.31 17.55 2.69
CA GLU A 249 -0.04 17.81 3.38
C GLU A 249 1.13 18.07 2.42
N SER A 250 0.89 18.79 1.32
CA SER A 250 1.91 19.06 0.30
C SER A 250 2.52 20.45 0.51
N ALA A 251 3.84 20.49 0.74
CA ALA A 251 4.59 21.73 0.87
C ALA A 251 4.85 22.34 -0.52
N GLY A 252 4.18 23.45 -0.81
CA GLY A 252 4.18 24.10 -2.11
C GLY A 252 2.81 24.67 -2.46
N THR A 253 2.64 25.03 -3.74
CA THR A 253 1.45 25.73 -4.24
C THR A 253 0.99 25.17 -5.58
N LEU A 254 -0.30 25.38 -5.89
CA LEU A 254 -0.75 25.42 -7.27
C LEU A 254 -0.39 26.81 -7.81
N THR A 255 0.58 26.89 -8.71
CA THR A 255 1.01 28.16 -9.31
C THR A 255 0.55 28.30 -10.76
N LEU A 256 -0.23 29.36 -11.01
CA LEU A 256 -0.42 29.93 -12.33
C LEU A 256 0.78 30.84 -12.60
N ARG A 257 1.86 30.26 -13.16
CA ARG A 257 3.21 30.85 -13.18
C ARG A 257 3.40 31.78 -14.36
N HIS A 258 2.87 31.37 -15.52
CA HIS A 258 2.80 32.14 -16.75
C HIS A 258 1.56 31.73 -17.55
N GLY A 259 1.15 32.57 -18.51
CA GLY A 259 0.01 32.31 -19.37
C GLY A 259 -1.28 32.83 -18.79
N THR A 260 -2.32 32.97 -19.63
CA THR A 260 -3.52 33.74 -19.30
C THR A 260 -4.78 32.88 -19.29
N ASN A 261 -5.84 33.36 -18.64
CA ASN A 261 -7.19 32.75 -18.71
C ASN A 261 -7.28 31.30 -18.18
N ASN A 262 -6.40 30.91 -17.26
CA ASN A 262 -6.49 29.62 -16.57
C ASN A 262 -7.63 29.60 -15.53
N LEU A 263 -8.26 28.43 -15.35
CA LEU A 263 -9.32 28.17 -14.37
C LEU A 263 -8.84 27.19 -13.29
N VAL A 264 -9.00 27.57 -12.02
CA VAL A 264 -8.71 26.75 -10.84
C VAL A 264 -10.00 26.59 -10.04
N GLU A 265 -10.63 25.42 -10.10
CA GLU A 265 -11.95 25.21 -9.49
C GLU A 265 -12.13 23.94 -8.67
N ASP A 266 -12.92 23.99 -7.60
CA ASP A 266 -13.31 22.81 -6.82
C ASP A 266 -12.14 21.96 -6.27
N ASN A 267 -10.93 22.53 -6.15
CA ASN A 267 -9.79 21.83 -5.56
C ASN A 267 -9.86 21.90 -4.03
N VAL A 268 -9.29 20.89 -3.37
CA VAL A 268 -9.22 20.78 -1.91
C VAL A 268 -7.76 20.78 -1.47
N PHE A 269 -7.40 21.66 -0.52
CA PHE A 269 -6.06 21.77 0.03
C PHE A 269 -6.12 21.55 1.54
N ILE A 270 -5.48 20.49 2.02
CA ILE A 270 -5.46 20.08 3.43
C ILE A 270 -4.02 20.16 3.93
N GLY A 271 -3.70 21.20 4.71
CA GLY A 271 -2.35 21.41 5.24
C GLY A 271 -2.11 20.73 6.59
N ASN A 272 -3.14 20.54 7.41
CA ASN A 272 -3.03 20.05 8.80
C ASN A 272 -1.96 20.77 9.64
N GLY A 273 -1.72 22.06 9.38
CA GLY A 273 -0.69 22.86 10.03
C GLY A 273 0.75 22.50 9.61
N LYS A 274 0.95 21.64 8.60
CA LYS A 274 2.29 21.34 8.08
C LYS A 274 2.93 22.63 7.52
N PRO A 275 4.20 22.93 7.88
CA PRO A 275 4.93 24.05 7.32
C PRO A 275 5.03 24.02 5.80
N ASP A 276 5.26 25.19 5.21
CA ASP A 276 5.41 25.38 3.77
C ASP A 276 4.21 24.91 2.91
N THR A 277 3.05 24.65 3.52
CA THR A 277 1.81 24.38 2.79
C THR A 277 1.21 25.67 2.25
N GLY A 278 0.93 25.71 0.96
CA GLY A 278 0.38 26.86 0.27
C GLY A 278 -0.90 26.52 -0.51
N GLY A 279 -1.63 27.57 -0.90
CA GLY A 279 -2.82 27.43 -1.74
C GLY A 279 -2.50 27.74 -3.20
N VAL A 280 -3.09 28.82 -3.70
CA VAL A 280 -3.02 29.21 -5.12
C VAL A 280 -2.18 30.48 -5.29
N ARG A 281 -1.21 30.43 -6.19
CA ARG A 281 -0.43 31.60 -6.62
C ARG A 281 -0.88 32.05 -8.01
N VAL A 282 -1.27 33.31 -8.12
CA VAL A 282 -1.83 33.93 -9.34
C VAL A 282 -0.85 34.98 -9.85
N ILE A 283 -0.26 34.72 -11.02
CA ILE A 283 0.62 35.61 -11.78
C ILE A 283 0.02 35.70 -13.18
N ASP A 284 0.17 36.84 -13.87
CA ASP A 284 -0.42 37.08 -15.19
C ASP A 284 -1.96 37.23 -15.14
N SER A 285 -2.64 37.17 -16.29
CA SER A 285 -3.95 37.81 -16.44
C SER A 285 -5.13 36.88 -16.76
N GLY A 286 -6.33 37.31 -16.36
CA GLY A 286 -7.62 36.71 -16.71
C GLY A 286 -7.97 35.42 -15.96
N HIS A 287 -7.26 35.10 -14.88
CA HIS A 287 -7.44 33.86 -14.14
C HIS A 287 -8.74 33.83 -13.33
N VAL A 288 -9.32 32.64 -13.20
CA VAL A 288 -10.46 32.40 -12.28
C VAL A 288 -10.05 31.37 -11.24
N VAL A 289 -10.18 31.72 -9.96
CA VAL A 289 -9.94 30.82 -8.83
C VAL A 289 -11.24 30.73 -8.03
N ARG A 290 -11.97 29.62 -8.19
CA ARG A 290 -13.32 29.50 -7.61
C ARG A 290 -13.64 28.21 -6.87
N ASN A 291 -14.50 28.29 -5.87
CA ASN A 291 -15.04 27.13 -5.13
C ASN A 291 -13.97 26.18 -4.55
N ASN A 292 -12.73 26.64 -4.36
CA ASN A 292 -11.69 25.82 -3.77
C ASN A 292 -11.86 25.81 -2.24
N THR A 293 -11.50 24.68 -1.61
CA THR A 293 -11.52 24.51 -0.16
C THR A 293 -10.08 24.47 0.37
N PHE A 294 -9.78 25.31 1.34
CA PHE A 294 -8.47 25.43 1.98
C PHE A 294 -8.61 25.17 3.48
N HIS A 295 -7.87 24.20 4.01
CA HIS A 295 -7.93 23.82 5.42
C HIS A 295 -6.54 23.68 6.02
N GLY A 296 -6.27 24.38 7.13
CA GLY A 296 -5.05 24.17 7.91
C GLY A 296 -3.74 24.49 7.18
N LEU A 297 -3.76 25.41 6.21
CA LEU A 297 -2.56 25.79 5.44
C LEU A 297 -1.72 26.83 6.18
N SER A 298 -0.39 26.74 6.04
CA SER A 298 0.57 27.66 6.67
C SER A 298 0.81 28.95 5.87
N GLY A 299 0.42 28.98 4.58
CA GLY A 299 0.58 30.15 3.71
C GLY A 299 2.00 30.39 3.22
N PHE A 300 2.63 29.36 2.65
CA PHE A 300 4.04 29.35 2.23
C PHE A 300 4.54 30.60 1.49
N THR A 301 3.70 31.21 0.65
CA THR A 301 4.05 32.38 -0.19
C THR A 301 3.50 33.70 0.36
N GLY A 302 3.21 33.76 1.67
CA GLY A 302 2.71 34.96 2.36
C GLY A 302 1.19 35.11 2.40
N GLY A 303 0.47 34.08 1.92
CA GLY A 303 -0.99 33.98 1.98
C GLY A 303 -1.50 32.66 1.41
N ILE A 304 -2.83 32.45 1.42
CA ILE A 304 -3.45 31.24 0.87
C ILE A 304 -3.73 31.38 -0.61
N VAL A 305 -4.40 32.45 -1.03
CA VAL A 305 -4.52 32.86 -2.43
C VAL A 305 -3.76 34.16 -2.63
N VAL A 306 -2.71 34.14 -3.46
CA VAL A 306 -1.76 35.25 -3.58
C VAL A 306 -1.75 35.81 -5.00
N LEU A 307 -2.17 37.06 -5.15
CA LEU A 307 -2.02 37.85 -6.38
C LEU A 307 -0.62 38.49 -6.39
N TYR A 308 0.17 38.16 -7.40
CA TYR A 308 1.57 38.58 -7.47
C TYR A 308 1.78 39.90 -8.21
N SER A 309 2.76 40.65 -7.73
CA SER A 309 3.26 41.85 -8.40
C SER A 309 4.16 41.50 -9.58
N GLY A 310 4.17 42.37 -10.59
CA GLY A 310 4.91 42.21 -11.83
C GLY A 310 6.14 43.12 -11.94
N ILE A 311 6.98 42.78 -12.91
CA ILE A 311 8.16 43.56 -13.31
C ILE A 311 7.75 44.47 -14.48
N PRO A 312 8.12 45.78 -14.48
CA PRO A 312 7.98 46.63 -15.66
C PRO A 312 8.65 46.00 -16.88
N ASP A 313 7.93 45.96 -18.02
CA ASP A 313 8.38 45.33 -19.27
C ASP A 313 8.95 43.92 -19.05
N SER A 314 8.27 43.13 -18.22
CA SER A 314 8.74 41.82 -17.79
C SER A 314 9.13 40.93 -18.99
N PRO A 315 10.32 40.28 -18.95
CA PRO A 315 10.64 39.22 -19.91
C PRO A 315 9.69 38.02 -19.71
N LEU A 316 9.61 37.12 -20.70
CA LEU A 316 8.70 35.95 -20.66
C LEU A 316 8.98 35.01 -19.48
N ASN A 317 10.23 34.92 -19.02
CA ASN A 317 10.62 34.17 -17.82
C ASN A 317 10.54 35.00 -16.52
N GLY A 318 10.09 36.25 -16.60
CA GLY A 318 9.90 37.15 -15.46
C GLY A 318 8.54 36.97 -14.77
N TYR A 319 7.95 38.08 -14.32
CA TYR A 319 6.66 38.13 -13.63
C TYR A 319 5.78 39.20 -14.24
N PHE A 320 4.67 38.81 -14.86
CA PHE A 320 3.58 39.72 -15.21
C PHE A 320 2.69 39.90 -13.98
N ALA A 321 2.28 41.14 -13.68
CA ALA A 321 1.41 41.40 -12.54
C ALA A 321 0.08 40.67 -12.73
N ALA A 322 -0.50 40.19 -11.62
CA ALA A 322 -1.83 39.63 -11.65
C ALA A 322 -2.84 40.68 -12.14
N ASP A 323 -3.63 40.35 -13.15
CA ASP A 323 -4.49 41.33 -13.81
C ASP A 323 -5.82 40.70 -14.25
N ARG A 324 -6.96 41.37 -14.04
CA ARG A 324 -8.30 40.82 -14.34
C ARG A 324 -8.57 39.44 -13.74
N ALA A 325 -8.02 39.15 -12.56
CA ALA A 325 -8.28 37.89 -11.86
C ALA A 325 -9.65 37.91 -11.15
N LEU A 326 -10.37 36.80 -11.16
CA LEU A 326 -11.59 36.60 -10.38
C LEU A 326 -11.35 35.53 -9.31
N ILE A 327 -11.46 35.91 -8.05
CA ILE A 327 -11.32 35.01 -6.89
C ILE A 327 -12.69 34.91 -6.22
N GLU A 328 -13.43 33.81 -6.43
CA GLU A 328 -14.83 33.72 -6.00
C GLU A 328 -15.24 32.42 -5.31
N GLY A 329 -16.15 32.46 -4.34
CA GLY A 329 -16.77 31.23 -3.80
C GLY A 329 -15.85 30.30 -3.00
N ASN A 330 -14.59 30.70 -2.73
CA ASN A 330 -13.62 29.84 -2.04
C ASN A 330 -13.92 29.78 -0.54
N ARG A 331 -13.57 28.65 0.09
CA ARG A 331 -13.83 28.37 1.51
C ARG A 331 -12.51 28.14 2.26
N PHE A 332 -12.34 28.82 3.38
CA PHE A 332 -11.14 28.78 4.19
C PHE A 332 -11.47 28.33 5.62
N TYR A 333 -10.72 27.35 6.11
CA TYR A 333 -10.88 26.73 7.41
C TYR A 333 -9.51 26.70 8.10
N ASP A 334 -9.40 27.24 9.31
CA ASP A 334 -8.22 27.14 10.18
C ASP A 334 -6.86 27.39 9.49
N CYS A 335 -6.81 28.31 8.52
CA CYS A 335 -5.57 28.68 7.85
C CYS A 335 -4.75 29.66 8.72
N GLN A 336 -3.43 29.46 8.75
CA GLN A 336 -2.51 30.18 9.66
C GLN A 336 -1.90 31.45 9.04
N ALA A 337 -2.37 31.86 7.87
CA ALA A 337 -1.84 32.98 7.10
C ALA A 337 -2.97 33.83 6.50
N PRO A 338 -2.67 35.05 5.99
CA PRO A 338 -3.66 35.85 5.28
C PRO A 338 -4.34 35.04 4.17
N LEU A 339 -5.68 35.01 4.18
CA LEU A 339 -6.44 34.21 3.21
C LEU A 339 -6.23 34.70 1.78
N LEU A 340 -6.18 36.03 1.62
CA LEU A 340 -5.96 36.73 0.36
C LEU A 340 -4.80 37.71 0.53
N GLN A 341 -3.86 37.72 -0.41
CA GLN A 341 -2.70 38.61 -0.42
C GLN A 341 -2.56 39.26 -1.80
N GLU A 342 -2.58 40.58 -1.85
CA GLU A 342 -2.64 41.38 -3.08
C GLU A 342 -1.29 42.02 -3.45
N ARG A 343 -0.22 41.67 -2.73
CA ARG A 343 1.13 42.24 -2.92
C ARG A 343 2.21 41.16 -2.99
N GLY A 344 1.88 39.98 -3.51
CA GLY A 344 2.81 38.86 -3.59
C GLY A 344 4.12 39.25 -4.28
N GLY A 345 5.25 39.11 -3.58
CA GLY A 345 6.59 39.41 -4.09
C GLY A 345 6.87 40.89 -4.41
N PHE A 346 6.02 41.83 -4.00
CA PHE A 346 6.26 43.26 -4.24
C PHE A 346 7.57 43.73 -3.59
N GLY A 347 8.38 44.49 -4.33
CA GLY A 347 9.70 44.98 -3.87
C GLY A 347 10.84 43.99 -4.05
N GLU A 348 10.56 42.74 -4.43
CA GLU A 348 11.58 41.72 -4.67
C GLU A 348 11.88 41.57 -6.16
N ARG A 349 13.15 41.30 -6.52
CA ARG A 349 13.58 40.96 -7.88
C ARG A 349 13.05 41.92 -8.98
N GLY A 350 12.93 43.21 -8.66
CA GLY A 350 12.44 44.25 -9.57
C GLY A 350 10.91 44.30 -9.75
N ARG A 351 10.13 43.56 -8.95
CA ARG A 351 8.66 43.61 -9.00
C ARG A 351 8.15 44.90 -8.38
N SER A 352 7.59 45.79 -9.19
CA SER A 352 7.05 47.10 -8.77
C SER A 352 5.66 47.41 -9.32
N ILE A 353 5.10 46.56 -10.18
CA ILE A 353 3.72 46.69 -10.69
C ILE A 353 2.80 45.89 -9.75
N LEU A 354 1.88 46.56 -9.09
CA LEU A 354 0.86 45.90 -8.26
C LEU A 354 -0.20 45.20 -9.12
N PRO A 355 -0.89 44.17 -8.59
CA PRO A 355 -2.07 43.61 -9.24
C PRO A 355 -3.14 44.66 -9.58
N GLN A 356 -3.87 44.45 -10.69
CA GLN A 356 -4.87 45.40 -11.20
C GLN A 356 -6.16 44.68 -11.64
N ASP A 357 -7.28 45.41 -11.67
CA ASP A 357 -8.58 44.98 -12.21
C ASP A 357 -9.11 43.62 -11.73
N TYR A 358 -8.68 43.14 -10.57
CA TYR A 358 -9.13 41.89 -9.97
C TYR A 358 -10.43 42.08 -9.17
N ARG A 359 -11.18 40.99 -9.02
CA ARG A 359 -12.41 40.90 -8.23
C ARG A 359 -12.30 39.78 -7.22
N ILE A 360 -12.77 40.05 -5.99
CA ILE A 360 -12.80 39.10 -4.88
C ILE A 360 -14.25 39.06 -4.38
N GLU A 361 -14.93 37.94 -4.54
CA GLU A 361 -16.38 37.84 -4.34
C GLU A 361 -16.77 36.57 -3.60
N ASN A 362 -17.72 36.65 -2.66
CA ASN A 362 -18.33 35.47 -2.04
C ASN A 362 -17.34 34.43 -1.48
N ASN A 363 -16.20 34.87 -0.94
CA ASN A 363 -15.23 33.99 -0.27
C ASN A 363 -15.59 33.89 1.22
N HIS A 364 -15.54 32.68 1.79
CA HIS A 364 -16.05 32.39 3.13
C HIS A 364 -14.94 31.88 4.06
N THR A 365 -14.90 32.41 5.29
CA THR A 365 -14.13 31.84 6.41
C THR A 365 -15.10 31.12 7.33
N LEU A 366 -14.81 29.87 7.69
CA LEU A 366 -15.70 29.00 8.44
C LEU A 366 -14.93 28.29 9.56
N GLU A 367 -15.58 28.04 10.70
CA GLU A 367 -14.94 27.52 11.94
C GLU A 367 -14.58 26.03 11.88
N SER A 368 -15.18 25.25 10.98
CA SER A 368 -14.85 23.82 10.80
C SER A 368 -15.24 23.38 9.38
N PRO A 369 -14.46 22.49 8.74
CA PRO A 369 -14.86 21.92 7.47
C PRO A 369 -16.20 21.18 7.65
N PRO A 370 -17.24 21.51 6.88
CA PRO A 370 -18.51 20.79 6.96
C PRO A 370 -18.29 19.31 6.55
N ASP A 371 -19.12 18.42 7.10
CA ASP A 371 -19.11 16.98 6.81
C ASP A 371 -19.33 16.63 5.32
N ASP A 372 -19.64 17.62 4.47
CA ASP A 372 -19.92 17.49 3.03
C ASP A 372 -18.69 17.72 2.12
N VAL A 373 -17.50 18.02 2.67
CA VAL A 373 -16.27 18.08 1.88
C VAL A 373 -15.93 16.68 1.38
N LYS A 374 -16.20 16.42 0.10
CA LYS A 374 -15.83 15.16 -0.55
C LYS A 374 -14.32 15.10 -0.78
N PHE A 375 -13.66 14.26 0.00
CA PHE A 375 -12.24 13.94 -0.21
C PHE A 375 -12.10 12.91 -1.33
N LEU A 376 -11.19 13.18 -2.26
CA LEU A 376 -10.75 12.21 -3.23
C LEU A 376 -9.95 11.10 -2.51
N ARG A 377 -10.49 9.88 -2.46
CA ARG A 377 -9.84 8.73 -1.81
C ARG A 377 -8.83 8.07 -2.74
N ARG A 378 -7.87 7.33 -2.19
CA ARG A 378 -6.92 6.52 -2.98
C ARG A 378 -7.66 5.56 -3.94
N THR A 379 -8.80 5.01 -3.52
CA THR A 379 -9.66 4.17 -4.37
C THR A 379 -10.23 4.88 -5.60
N GLU A 380 -10.28 6.21 -5.60
CA GLU A 380 -10.81 7.03 -6.70
C GLU A 380 -9.73 7.43 -7.71
N VAL A 381 -8.44 7.39 -7.34
CA VAL A 381 -7.28 7.64 -8.24
C VAL A 381 -6.71 6.36 -8.88
N GLY A 382 -7.52 5.29 -8.94
CA GLY A 382 -7.22 4.05 -9.67
C GLY A 382 -6.47 2.98 -8.91
N PRO A 383 -6.40 1.72 -9.41
CA PRO A 383 -5.88 0.59 -8.65
C PRO A 383 -4.35 0.47 -8.66
N ALA A 384 -3.62 1.38 -9.30
CA ALA A 384 -2.16 1.28 -9.41
C ALA A 384 -1.45 1.28 -8.05
N TRP A 385 -2.04 1.86 -7.00
CA TRP A 385 -1.47 1.73 -5.65
C TRP A 385 -1.57 0.30 -5.09
N GLN A 386 -2.51 -0.52 -5.56
CA GLN A 386 -2.71 -1.90 -5.09
C GLN A 386 -1.59 -2.83 -5.52
N SER A 387 -0.95 -2.58 -6.66
CA SER A 387 0.21 -3.37 -7.11
C SER A 387 1.45 -3.20 -6.23
N THR A 388 1.37 -2.33 -5.21
CA THR A 388 2.44 -2.13 -4.23
C THR A 388 2.03 -2.56 -2.82
N LEU A 389 0.84 -3.16 -2.65
CA LEU A 389 0.42 -3.74 -1.38
C LEU A 389 1.31 -4.95 -1.05
N PRO A 390 1.69 -5.12 0.23
CA PRO A 390 2.51 -6.25 0.64
C PRO A 390 1.75 -7.58 0.48
N HIS A 391 2.49 -8.67 0.28
CA HIS A 391 1.96 -9.99 0.62
C HIS A 391 1.92 -10.11 2.15
N LEU A 392 0.73 -10.43 2.66
CA LEU A 392 0.54 -10.85 4.04
C LEU A 392 0.44 -12.37 4.08
N MET A 393 0.54 -12.94 5.26
CA MET A 393 0.57 -14.39 5.46
C MET A 393 -0.73 -15.07 5.03
N ALA A 394 -1.87 -14.48 5.38
CA ALA A 394 -3.19 -15.00 5.02
C ALA A 394 -3.83 -14.26 3.84
N LEU A 395 -3.34 -13.06 3.48
CA LEU A 395 -3.96 -12.19 2.50
C LEU A 395 -2.97 -11.78 1.40
N SER A 396 -3.34 -12.07 0.15
CA SER A 396 -2.65 -11.57 -1.03
C SER A 396 -2.88 -10.06 -1.23
N PRO A 397 -2.03 -9.37 -2.01
CA PRO A 397 -2.25 -7.97 -2.41
C PRO A 397 -3.64 -7.73 -3.01
N ARG A 398 -4.19 -8.72 -3.74
CA ARG A 398 -5.54 -8.67 -4.31
C ARG A 398 -6.63 -8.69 -3.23
N GLN A 399 -6.48 -9.53 -2.21
CA GLN A 399 -7.41 -9.60 -1.07
C GLN A 399 -7.37 -8.31 -0.23
N ILE A 400 -6.18 -7.77 0.03
CA ILE A 400 -5.99 -6.49 0.71
C ILE A 400 -6.59 -5.33 -0.11
N ALA A 401 -6.42 -5.36 -1.43
CA ALA A 401 -7.06 -4.40 -2.32
C ALA A 401 -8.59 -4.46 -2.23
N ARG A 402 -9.17 -5.66 -2.09
CA ARG A 402 -10.62 -5.84 -1.95
C ARG A 402 -11.12 -5.26 -0.62
N LEU A 403 -10.39 -5.49 0.48
CA LEU A 403 -10.60 -4.81 1.76
C LEU A 403 -10.65 -3.29 1.55
N ALA A 404 -9.65 -2.74 0.86
CA ALA A 404 -9.53 -1.29 0.72
C ALA A 404 -10.59 -0.65 -0.19
N ARG A 405 -11.15 -1.41 -1.13
CA ARG A 405 -12.26 -0.96 -1.98
C ARG A 405 -13.62 -1.09 -1.28
N ALA A 406 -13.79 -2.11 -0.44
CA ALA A 406 -15.06 -2.46 0.22
C ALA A 406 -16.28 -2.43 -0.73
N THR A 407 -16.09 -2.83 -2.00
CA THR A 407 -17.10 -2.70 -3.06
C THR A 407 -18.19 -3.76 -2.96
N ASP A 408 -17.91 -4.89 -2.33
CA ASP A 408 -18.85 -6.01 -2.17
C ASP A 408 -19.81 -5.76 -0.99
N ASP A 409 -21.08 -6.12 -1.15
CA ASP A 409 -22.13 -5.91 -0.16
C ASP A 409 -21.90 -6.74 1.12
N GLU A 410 -21.19 -7.87 1.04
CA GLU A 410 -20.83 -8.69 2.22
C GLU A 410 -19.65 -8.09 3.00
N LEU A 411 -18.65 -7.53 2.32
CA LEU A 411 -17.45 -6.96 2.97
C LEU A 411 -17.71 -5.58 3.57
N ARG A 412 -18.54 -4.76 2.91
CA ARG A 412 -18.79 -3.37 3.32
C ARG A 412 -19.21 -3.20 4.79
N PRO A 413 -20.16 -3.97 5.34
CA PRO A 413 -20.53 -3.85 6.76
C PRO A 413 -19.37 -4.22 7.69
N LEU A 414 -18.63 -5.30 7.42
CA LEU A 414 -17.52 -5.76 8.26
C LEU A 414 -16.35 -4.77 8.30
N VAL A 415 -16.02 -4.17 7.14
CA VAL A 415 -15.04 -3.08 7.06
C VAL A 415 -15.55 -1.85 7.81
N GLY A 416 -16.84 -1.51 7.69
CA GLY A 416 -17.47 -0.43 8.44
C GLY A 416 -17.39 -0.62 9.96
N GLU A 417 -17.63 -1.83 10.46
CA GLU A 417 -17.50 -2.20 11.88
C GLU A 417 -16.06 -2.06 12.36
N THR A 418 -15.09 -2.52 11.56
CA THR A 418 -13.66 -2.39 11.89
C THR A 418 -13.23 -0.92 11.95
N ILE A 419 -13.72 -0.09 11.03
CA ILE A 419 -13.48 1.36 11.05
C ILE A 419 -14.12 1.99 12.30
N ALA A 420 -15.33 1.60 12.68
CA ALA A 420 -15.99 2.11 13.89
C ALA A 420 -15.22 1.73 15.16
N GLN A 421 -14.69 0.50 15.25
CA GLN A 421 -13.81 0.08 16.34
C GLN A 421 -12.51 0.90 16.35
N ALA A 422 -11.91 1.16 15.19
CA ALA A 422 -10.72 2.00 15.09
C ALA A 422 -10.98 3.44 15.56
N GLU A 423 -12.14 4.04 15.26
CA GLU A 423 -12.50 5.36 15.81
C GLU A 423 -12.67 5.34 17.34
N GLN A 424 -13.20 4.26 17.91
CA GLN A 424 -13.27 4.11 19.38
C GLN A 424 -11.89 4.00 20.01
N LEU A 425 -10.97 3.26 19.40
CA LEU A 425 -9.57 3.17 19.84
C LEU A 425 -8.88 4.54 19.79
N LEU A 426 -9.05 5.28 18.69
CA LEU A 426 -8.53 6.64 18.56
C LEU A 426 -9.07 7.58 19.65
N ALA A 427 -10.37 7.51 19.93
CA ALA A 427 -11.00 8.34 20.95
C ALA A 427 -10.53 7.98 22.38
N ALA A 428 -10.25 6.70 22.63
CA ALA A 428 -9.75 6.22 23.91
C ALA A 428 -8.27 6.58 24.14
N GLY A 429 -7.46 6.70 23.09
CA GLY A 429 -6.04 7.04 23.17
C GLY A 429 -5.23 6.02 23.99
N LYS A 430 -5.65 4.75 23.98
CA LYS A 430 -5.10 3.71 24.86
C LYS A 430 -3.74 3.22 24.34
N THR A 431 -2.79 3.01 25.24
CA THR A 431 -1.50 2.38 24.96
C THR A 431 -1.28 1.15 25.85
N TYR A 432 -0.29 0.33 25.50
CA TYR A 432 0.01 -0.95 26.14
C TYR A 432 1.48 -1.03 26.53
N SER A 433 1.79 -1.68 27.66
CA SER A 433 3.17 -1.93 28.09
C SER A 433 3.25 -3.12 29.04
N VAL A 434 4.34 -3.90 28.94
CA VAL A 434 4.68 -4.93 29.95
C VAL A 434 4.85 -4.34 31.36
N THR A 435 5.17 -3.04 31.46
CA THR A 435 5.38 -2.36 32.74
C THR A 435 4.09 -1.91 33.43
N SER A 436 2.93 -2.00 32.76
CA SER A 436 1.65 -1.64 33.37
C SER A 436 1.13 -2.66 34.37
N ASN A 437 1.74 -3.85 34.43
CA ASN A 437 1.40 -4.87 35.40
C ASN A 437 1.96 -4.49 36.78
N GLU A 438 1.21 -4.64 37.87
CA GLU A 438 1.69 -4.30 39.23
C GLU A 438 2.75 -5.30 39.74
N ARG A 439 2.96 -6.39 39.02
CA ARG A 439 3.74 -7.54 39.46
C ARG A 439 5.20 -7.47 39.01
N LEU A 440 6.12 -7.64 39.97
CA LEU A 440 7.56 -7.72 39.67
C LEU A 440 7.94 -9.08 39.04
N PRO A 441 8.55 -9.13 37.83
CA PRO A 441 9.09 -10.36 37.26
C PRO A 441 10.32 -10.87 38.02
N PRO A 442 10.69 -12.17 37.87
CA PRO A 442 11.83 -12.75 38.58
C PRO A 442 13.17 -12.05 38.33
N SER A 443 13.32 -11.35 37.20
CA SER A 443 14.49 -10.52 36.88
C SER A 443 14.63 -9.27 37.74
N GLY A 444 13.54 -8.79 38.36
CA GLY A 444 13.48 -7.49 39.01
C GLY A 444 13.36 -6.29 38.05
N ASP A 445 13.33 -6.51 36.72
CA ASP A 445 13.13 -5.46 35.71
C ASP A 445 11.73 -5.62 35.09
N MET A 446 10.85 -4.65 35.34
CA MET A 446 9.45 -4.61 34.86
C MET A 446 9.32 -4.71 33.34
N ARG A 447 10.38 -4.45 32.59
CA ARG A 447 10.42 -4.58 31.12
C ARG A 447 10.57 -6.03 30.66
N SER A 448 10.86 -6.95 31.57
CA SER A 448 10.97 -8.37 31.26
C SER A 448 9.58 -8.97 31.12
N TYR A 449 9.24 -9.45 29.92
CA TYR A 449 7.95 -10.11 29.70
C TYR A 449 7.77 -11.28 30.66
N TYR A 450 6.62 -11.30 31.31
CA TYR A 450 6.26 -12.35 32.24
C TYR A 450 4.91 -12.97 31.94
N SER A 451 4.85 -14.29 32.08
CA SER A 451 3.57 -14.98 32.19
C SER A 451 3.66 -16.26 33.02
N THR A 452 2.52 -16.82 33.42
CA THR A 452 2.45 -18.15 34.06
C THR A 452 1.83 -19.21 33.16
N GLY A 453 2.29 -20.45 33.31
CA GLY A 453 1.74 -21.59 32.55
C GLY A 453 0.23 -21.79 32.79
N PRO A 454 -0.57 -22.03 31.74
CA PRO A 454 -2.04 -21.92 31.81
C PRO A 454 -2.73 -23.00 32.63
N TYR A 455 -2.07 -24.15 32.84
CA TYR A 455 -2.63 -25.33 33.49
C TYR A 455 -2.01 -25.60 34.86
N TRP A 456 -1.35 -24.60 35.46
CA TRP A 456 -0.64 -24.76 36.74
C TRP A 456 -1.40 -24.04 37.85
N TRP A 457 -1.71 -24.78 38.90
CA TRP A 457 -2.56 -24.35 40.01
C TRP A 457 -1.81 -24.44 41.34
N ARG A 458 -2.20 -23.61 42.30
CA ARG A 458 -1.73 -23.73 43.69
C ARG A 458 -1.94 -25.15 44.20
N ASN A 459 -0.92 -25.67 44.88
CA ASN A 459 -0.96 -26.99 45.47
C ASN A 459 -1.75 -26.96 46.79
N PRO A 460 -2.95 -27.57 46.86
CA PRO A 460 -3.76 -27.56 48.07
C PRO A 460 -3.12 -28.32 49.24
N ASP A 461 -2.11 -29.15 48.97
CA ASP A 461 -1.43 -29.98 49.98
C ASP A 461 -0.27 -29.26 50.68
N THR A 462 -0.05 -27.96 50.37
CA THR A 462 1.07 -27.15 50.89
C THR A 462 0.57 -25.83 51.50
N PRO A 463 1.13 -25.35 52.62
CA PRO A 463 0.65 -24.13 53.29
C PRO A 463 0.74 -22.85 52.45
N ASP A 464 1.72 -22.78 51.56
CA ASP A 464 1.99 -21.63 50.67
C ASP A 464 1.46 -21.84 49.24
N GLY A 465 0.94 -23.03 48.94
CA GLY A 465 0.44 -23.40 47.62
C GLY A 465 1.53 -23.76 46.61
N LEU A 466 2.78 -23.98 47.04
CA LEU A 466 3.94 -24.24 46.19
C LEU A 466 4.53 -25.65 46.39
N PRO A 467 5.15 -26.26 45.37
CA PRO A 467 5.17 -25.82 43.97
C PRO A 467 3.80 -25.98 43.34
N TYR A 468 3.48 -25.17 42.33
CA TYR A 468 2.22 -25.34 41.59
C TYR A 468 2.13 -26.74 40.96
N ILE A 469 0.92 -27.27 40.81
CA ILE A 469 0.62 -28.58 40.22
C ILE A 469 -0.14 -28.46 38.90
N ARG A 470 0.15 -29.36 37.95
CA ARG A 470 -0.44 -29.34 36.60
C ARG A 470 -1.82 -30.00 36.58
N ARG A 471 -2.81 -29.32 35.99
CA ARG A 471 -4.16 -29.82 35.67
C ARG A 471 -4.44 -29.61 34.18
N ASP A 472 -4.10 -30.59 33.35
CA ASP A 472 -4.17 -30.44 31.88
C ASP A 472 -5.59 -30.10 31.40
N GLY A 473 -5.70 -29.11 30.52
CA GLY A 473 -6.97 -28.62 29.99
C GLY A 473 -7.83 -27.81 30.97
N GLN A 474 -7.37 -27.59 32.22
CA GLN A 474 -8.07 -26.75 33.21
C GLN A 474 -7.33 -25.42 33.37
N PHE A 475 -7.86 -24.36 32.75
CA PHE A 475 -7.25 -23.03 32.78
C PHE A 475 -7.29 -22.41 34.18
N ASN A 476 -6.11 -22.07 34.72
CA ASN A 476 -6.02 -21.25 35.93
C ASN A 476 -6.26 -19.77 35.56
N PRO A 477 -7.36 -19.14 36.02
CA PRO A 477 -7.65 -17.74 35.70
C PRO A 477 -6.63 -16.76 36.31
N GLU A 478 -5.89 -17.16 37.36
CA GLU A 478 -4.81 -16.36 37.94
C GLU A 478 -3.78 -15.98 36.86
N ARG A 479 -3.59 -16.83 35.83
CA ARG A 479 -2.60 -16.59 34.79
C ARG A 479 -2.77 -15.22 34.14
N ASP A 480 -3.99 -14.81 33.83
CA ASP A 480 -4.25 -13.60 33.06
C ASP A 480 -4.22 -12.35 33.95
N LEU A 481 -4.34 -12.52 35.28
CA LEU A 481 -4.20 -11.44 36.24
C LEU A 481 -2.74 -11.08 36.54
N VAL A 482 -1.83 -12.06 36.39
CA VAL A 482 -0.43 -11.91 36.78
C VAL A 482 0.54 -11.96 35.60
N SER A 483 0.05 -11.95 34.37
CA SER A 483 0.85 -12.05 33.14
C SER A 483 0.68 -10.82 32.26
N ASP A 484 1.68 -10.53 31.43
CA ASP A 484 1.64 -9.46 30.43
C ASP A 484 0.90 -9.90 29.15
N ARG A 485 0.58 -11.19 29.07
CA ARG A 485 -0.08 -11.83 27.93
C ARG A 485 -1.38 -11.14 27.48
N PRO A 486 -2.32 -10.74 28.36
CA PRO A 486 -3.52 -10.03 27.92
C PRO A 486 -3.22 -8.67 27.28
N GLN A 487 -2.23 -7.94 27.80
CA GLN A 487 -1.82 -6.66 27.23
C GLN A 487 -1.15 -6.83 25.87
N LEU A 488 -0.28 -7.84 25.71
CA LEU A 488 0.34 -8.17 24.42
C LEU A 488 -0.73 -8.51 23.38
N HIS A 489 -1.69 -9.36 23.74
CA HIS A 489 -2.77 -9.75 22.83
C HIS A 489 -3.65 -8.55 22.43
N ALA A 490 -4.00 -7.68 23.38
CA ALA A 490 -4.77 -6.47 23.11
C ALA A 490 -3.99 -5.49 22.21
N LEU A 491 -2.69 -5.31 22.44
CA LEU A 491 -1.82 -4.52 21.57
C LEU A 491 -1.88 -5.02 20.13
N VAL A 492 -1.67 -6.32 19.90
CA VAL A 492 -1.65 -6.90 18.57
C VAL A 492 -3.02 -6.74 17.88
N GLN A 493 -4.11 -7.06 18.59
CA GLN A 493 -5.46 -6.94 18.06
C GLN A 493 -5.80 -5.50 17.68
N ASP A 494 -5.53 -4.53 18.55
CA ASP A 494 -5.83 -3.12 18.29
C ASP A 494 -4.95 -2.55 17.17
N THR A 495 -3.69 -2.96 17.11
CA THR A 495 -2.77 -2.61 16.00
C THR A 495 -3.30 -3.14 14.67
N TRP A 496 -3.78 -4.39 14.64
CA TRP A 496 -4.41 -4.99 13.46
C TRP A 496 -5.65 -4.21 13.03
N THR A 497 -6.58 -3.92 13.95
CA THR A 497 -7.79 -3.12 13.69
C THR A 497 -7.45 -1.76 13.09
N LEU A 498 -6.48 -1.05 13.65
CA LEU A 498 -6.04 0.26 13.15
C LEU A 498 -5.33 0.14 11.79
N ALA A 499 -4.53 -0.90 11.56
CA ALA A 499 -3.86 -1.14 10.29
C ALA A 499 -4.86 -1.45 9.17
N ILE A 500 -5.91 -2.22 9.45
CA ILE A 500 -7.00 -2.53 8.52
C ILE A 500 -7.82 -1.27 8.22
N ALA A 501 -8.19 -0.50 9.24
CA ALA A 501 -8.91 0.77 9.06
C ALA A 501 -8.06 1.80 8.28
N TYR A 502 -6.76 1.87 8.55
CA TYR A 502 -5.81 2.67 7.77
C TYR A 502 -5.78 2.22 6.31
N THR A 503 -5.64 0.92 6.06
CA THR A 503 -5.62 0.36 4.70
C THR A 503 -6.92 0.65 3.95
N ALA A 504 -8.07 0.58 4.64
CA ALA A 504 -9.37 0.82 4.05
C ALA A 504 -9.67 2.28 3.72
N THR A 505 -9.19 3.20 4.55
CA THR A 505 -9.59 4.61 4.47
C THR A 505 -8.47 5.55 3.98
N GLY A 506 -7.22 5.14 4.14
CA GLY A 506 -6.05 6.03 4.04
C GLY A 506 -5.93 7.03 5.20
N LYS A 507 -6.80 7.00 6.22
CA LYS A 507 -6.81 7.96 7.33
C LYS A 507 -5.63 7.70 8.26
N GLN A 508 -4.64 8.58 8.18
CA GLN A 508 -3.36 8.47 8.89
C GLN A 508 -3.48 8.55 10.41
N ALA A 509 -4.59 9.05 10.95
CA ALA A 509 -4.82 9.03 12.39
C ALA A 509 -4.78 7.60 12.95
N TYR A 510 -5.32 6.62 12.22
CA TYR A 510 -5.27 5.21 12.62
C TYR A 510 -3.83 4.70 12.67
N ALA A 511 -3.06 4.94 11.61
CA ALA A 511 -1.66 4.56 11.56
C ALA A 511 -0.84 5.21 12.68
N ARG A 512 -0.98 6.53 12.90
CA ARG A 512 -0.28 7.24 13.98
C ARG A 512 -0.54 6.67 15.36
N HIS A 513 -1.78 6.30 15.65
CA HIS A 513 -2.08 5.73 16.97
C HIS A 513 -1.54 4.30 17.11
N ALA A 514 -1.60 3.50 16.04
CA ALA A 514 -0.91 2.20 16.01
C ALA A 514 0.61 2.36 16.22
N GLU A 515 1.24 3.30 15.52
CA GLU A 515 2.66 3.65 15.66
C GLU A 515 3.01 4.09 17.10
N GLU A 516 2.12 4.83 17.77
CA GLU A 516 2.28 5.21 19.17
C GLU A 516 2.24 4.00 20.11
N MET A 517 1.25 3.11 19.97
CA MET A 517 1.19 1.89 20.78
C MET A 517 2.44 1.02 20.60
N LEU A 518 2.92 0.90 19.36
CA LEU A 518 4.14 0.16 19.04
C LEU A 518 5.39 0.82 19.63
N ARG A 519 5.47 2.17 19.63
CA ARG A 519 6.58 2.88 20.25
C ARG A 519 6.64 2.62 21.76
N VAL A 520 5.49 2.71 22.45
CA VAL A 520 5.42 2.47 23.90
C VAL A 520 5.83 1.03 24.23
N TRP A 521 5.40 0.04 23.44
CA TRP A 521 5.70 -1.36 23.71
C TRP A 521 7.12 -1.80 23.31
N PHE A 522 7.70 -1.26 22.24
CA PHE A 522 8.96 -1.78 21.68
C PHE A 522 10.16 -0.84 21.81
N ILE A 523 9.94 0.47 21.95
CA ILE A 523 11.00 1.47 21.78
C ILE A 523 11.28 2.21 23.08
N ASP A 524 10.24 2.78 23.71
CA ASP A 524 10.39 3.70 24.83
C ASP A 524 11.09 3.04 26.03
N ASP A 525 12.22 3.59 26.47
CA ASP A 525 13.16 2.92 27.40
C ASP A 525 12.52 2.50 28.74
N GLU A 526 11.54 3.25 29.21
CA GLU A 526 10.83 3.03 30.48
C GLU A 526 9.74 1.97 30.36
N THR A 527 9.13 1.79 29.18
CA THR A 527 7.92 0.98 28.99
C THR A 527 8.12 -0.22 28.07
N ARG A 528 9.23 -0.28 27.33
CA ARG A 528 9.43 -1.31 26.32
C ARG A 528 9.52 -2.70 26.92
N MET A 529 9.04 -3.69 26.18
CA MET A 529 9.36 -5.09 26.41
C MET A 529 10.82 -5.35 26.01
N LEU A 530 11.59 -6.07 26.83
CA LEU A 530 12.90 -6.58 26.41
C LEU A 530 12.72 -7.67 25.35
N PRO A 531 13.60 -7.78 24.34
CA PRO A 531 13.45 -8.72 23.22
C PRO A 531 13.78 -10.17 23.60
N ASN A 532 13.13 -10.71 24.63
CA ASN A 532 13.28 -12.10 25.09
C ASN A 532 12.06 -12.56 25.89
N LEU A 533 11.93 -13.89 26.03
CA LEU A 533 10.89 -14.56 26.82
C LEU A 533 11.52 -15.39 27.95
N ASN A 534 12.52 -14.82 28.64
CA ASN A 534 13.22 -15.51 29.73
C ASN A 534 12.27 -15.95 30.85
N HIS A 535 11.17 -15.22 31.06
CA HIS A 535 10.21 -15.45 32.13
C HIS A 535 8.78 -15.79 31.65
N ALA A 536 8.66 -16.27 30.42
CA ALA A 536 7.38 -16.71 29.88
C ALA A 536 6.96 -18.08 30.42
N GLN A 537 5.67 -18.21 30.69
CA GLN A 537 5.00 -19.35 31.29
C GLN A 537 5.76 -19.98 32.47
N ALA A 538 6.28 -19.13 33.36
CA ALA A 538 6.82 -19.52 34.64
C ALA A 538 5.83 -20.41 35.41
N ILE A 539 6.37 -21.25 36.28
CA ILE A 539 5.58 -22.11 37.17
C ILE A 539 6.06 -21.79 38.59
N PRO A 540 5.23 -21.11 39.41
CA PRO A 540 5.62 -20.76 40.77
C PRO A 540 6.11 -21.96 41.58
N GLY A 541 7.31 -21.83 42.16
CA GLY A 541 7.99 -22.89 42.91
C GLY A 541 8.68 -23.96 42.06
N VAL A 542 8.71 -23.84 40.72
CA VAL A 542 9.31 -24.84 39.82
C VAL A 542 10.30 -24.21 38.84
N THR A 543 9.91 -23.18 38.10
CA THR A 543 10.79 -22.49 37.13
C THR A 543 10.35 -21.05 36.90
N ASP A 544 11.31 -20.16 36.68
CA ASP A 544 11.09 -18.74 36.43
C ASP A 544 10.70 -18.44 34.98
N GLY A 545 10.79 -19.44 34.08
CA GLY A 545 10.38 -19.39 32.67
C GLY A 545 10.74 -20.69 31.95
N ARG A 546 10.24 -20.91 30.73
CA ARG A 546 10.48 -22.14 29.96
C ARG A 546 10.15 -22.00 28.47
N GLY A 547 10.65 -22.93 27.65
CA GLY A 547 10.44 -22.94 26.20
C GLY A 547 8.98 -22.83 25.78
N THR A 548 8.08 -23.58 26.44
CA THR A 548 6.63 -23.56 26.12
C THR A 548 5.97 -22.20 26.26
N GLY A 549 6.62 -21.22 26.91
CA GLY A 549 6.16 -19.85 27.00
C GLY A 549 6.28 -19.06 25.70
N ILE A 550 7.07 -19.52 24.74
CA ILE A 550 7.24 -18.88 23.43
C ILE A 550 5.93 -18.84 22.63
N ILE A 551 5.01 -19.76 22.91
CA ILE A 551 3.66 -19.73 22.32
C ILE A 551 2.87 -18.46 22.69
N ASP A 552 3.22 -17.78 23.78
CA ASP A 552 2.51 -16.55 24.20
C ASP A 552 2.73 -15.39 23.22
N THR A 553 3.83 -15.40 22.46
CA THR A 553 4.13 -14.41 21.42
C THR A 553 3.85 -14.93 20.01
N LEU A 554 3.13 -16.06 19.87
CA LEU A 554 2.67 -16.49 18.55
C LEU A 554 1.88 -15.38 17.84
N VAL A 555 1.22 -14.49 18.58
CA VAL A 555 0.54 -13.29 18.06
C VAL A 555 1.45 -12.31 17.31
N PHE A 556 2.77 -12.44 17.41
CA PHE A 556 3.68 -11.67 16.57
C PHE A 556 3.54 -12.01 15.08
N VAL A 557 2.99 -13.18 14.76
CA VAL A 557 2.63 -13.62 13.41
C VAL A 557 1.61 -12.64 12.78
N GLU A 558 0.53 -12.29 13.50
CA GLU A 558 -0.42 -11.25 13.04
C GLU A 558 0.20 -9.85 13.10
N LEU A 559 1.02 -9.58 14.12
CA LEU A 559 1.64 -8.28 14.30
C LEU A 559 2.50 -7.90 13.09
N VAL A 560 3.36 -8.80 12.59
CA VAL A 560 4.23 -8.49 11.45
C VAL A 560 3.44 -8.13 10.19
N ASP A 561 2.27 -8.75 9.98
CA ASP A 561 1.39 -8.37 8.87
C ASP A 561 0.79 -6.97 9.09
N ALA A 562 0.40 -6.61 10.32
CA ALA A 562 0.00 -5.24 10.65
C ALA A 562 1.14 -4.25 10.39
N LEU A 563 2.38 -4.59 10.79
CA LEU A 563 3.56 -3.76 10.53
C LEU A 563 3.77 -3.56 9.03
N LYS A 564 3.66 -4.62 8.21
CA LYS A 564 3.74 -4.51 6.73
C LYS A 564 2.71 -3.54 6.16
N LEU A 565 1.47 -3.54 6.66
CA LEU A 565 0.43 -2.58 6.25
C LEU A 565 0.74 -1.15 6.74
N LEU A 566 1.18 -1.02 7.99
CA LEU A 566 1.56 0.26 8.59
C LEU A 566 2.83 0.83 7.94
N GLU A 567 3.71 0.05 7.33
CA GLU A 567 4.85 0.56 6.58
C GLU A 567 4.44 1.38 5.35
N LEU A 568 3.20 1.22 4.87
CA LEU A 568 2.57 2.08 3.87
C LEU A 568 2.16 3.44 4.45
N SER A 569 2.11 3.58 5.79
CA SER A 569 1.98 4.85 6.48
C SER A 569 3.22 5.69 6.24
N TYR A 570 2.97 6.95 5.97
CA TYR A 570 4.01 7.93 5.80
C TYR A 570 4.33 8.65 7.12
N THR A 571 3.57 8.41 8.20
CA THR A 571 3.73 9.11 9.49
C THR A 571 4.73 8.38 10.35
N TRP A 572 4.87 7.08 10.10
CA TRP A 572 5.80 6.24 10.82
C TRP A 572 7.23 6.71 10.56
N LYS A 573 7.86 7.23 11.62
CA LYS A 573 9.21 7.78 11.49
C LYS A 573 10.15 6.66 11.05
N PRO A 574 11.05 6.89 10.07
CA PRO A 574 12.03 5.89 9.67
C PRO A 574 12.83 5.32 10.84
N ALA A 575 13.21 6.16 11.81
CA ALA A 575 13.91 5.73 13.02
C ALA A 575 13.09 4.77 13.90
N GLU A 576 11.77 5.01 14.05
CA GLU A 576 10.89 4.12 14.83
C GLU A 576 10.71 2.77 14.11
N ARG A 577 10.55 2.77 12.78
CA ARG A 577 10.52 1.54 11.97
C ARG A 577 11.81 0.74 12.13
N SER A 578 12.96 1.39 12.01
CA SER A 578 14.27 0.75 12.20
C SER A 578 14.45 0.21 13.62
N ALA A 579 13.97 0.92 14.64
CA ALA A 579 14.03 0.47 16.02
C ALA A 579 13.18 -0.79 16.26
N ILE A 580 11.97 -0.84 15.70
CA ILE A 580 11.11 -2.05 15.79
C ILE A 580 11.74 -3.23 15.05
N LYS A 581 12.32 -3.01 13.87
CA LYS A 581 13.09 -4.06 13.17
C LYS A 581 14.30 -4.52 13.98
N SER A 582 15.01 -3.60 14.65
CA SER A 582 16.11 -3.96 15.57
C SER A 582 15.61 -4.83 16.72
N TRP A 583 14.48 -4.47 17.34
CA TRP A 583 13.88 -5.26 18.41
C TRP A 583 13.54 -6.69 17.95
N PHE A 584 12.92 -6.83 16.78
CA PHE A 584 12.61 -8.14 16.21
C PHE A 584 13.88 -8.93 15.83
N SER A 585 14.93 -8.25 15.39
CA SER A 585 16.24 -8.88 15.13
C SER A 585 16.86 -9.43 16.41
N GLU A 586 16.88 -8.64 17.48
CA GLU A 586 17.40 -9.06 18.79
C GLU A 586 16.57 -10.22 19.38
N TYR A 587 15.24 -10.15 19.21
CA TYR A 587 14.34 -11.22 19.64
C TYR A 587 14.55 -12.50 18.83
N LEU A 588 14.74 -12.39 17.51
CA LEU A 588 15.02 -13.51 16.62
C LEU A 588 16.36 -14.19 16.97
N ASP A 589 17.38 -13.40 17.31
CA ASP A 589 18.67 -13.91 17.79
C ASP A 589 18.50 -14.65 19.12
N TRP A 590 17.77 -14.08 20.08
CA TRP A 590 17.44 -14.74 21.35
C TRP A 590 16.68 -16.04 21.11
N LEU A 591 15.62 -16.01 20.28
CA LEU A 591 14.78 -17.16 19.96
C LEU A 591 15.62 -18.31 19.36
N SER A 592 16.63 -17.96 18.55
CA SER A 592 17.48 -18.91 17.84
C SER A 592 18.62 -19.51 18.68
N SER A 593 18.98 -18.88 19.81
CA SER A 593 20.21 -19.21 20.55
C SER A 593 20.02 -19.51 22.04
N HIS A 594 18.98 -18.95 22.67
CA HIS A 594 18.74 -19.13 24.09
C HIS A 594 18.21 -20.54 24.41
N PRO A 595 18.57 -21.15 25.56
CA PRO A 595 18.09 -22.49 25.92
C PRO A 595 16.56 -22.67 25.86
N ASN A 596 15.77 -21.68 26.28
CA ASN A 596 14.30 -21.74 26.14
C ASN A 596 13.86 -21.79 24.68
N GLY A 597 14.50 -21.01 23.80
CA GLY A 597 14.24 -21.03 22.36
C GLY A 597 14.58 -22.36 21.72
N LEU A 598 15.74 -22.92 22.08
CA LEU A 598 16.19 -24.23 21.60
C LEU A 598 15.31 -25.38 22.10
N ASP A 599 14.80 -25.29 23.34
CA ASP A 599 13.86 -26.25 23.92
C ASP A 599 12.53 -26.27 23.14
N GLU A 600 11.93 -25.10 22.90
CA GLU A 600 10.69 -25.00 22.13
C GLU A 600 10.88 -25.43 20.66
N ARG A 601 12.00 -25.05 20.04
CA ARG A 601 12.36 -25.51 18.70
C ARG A 601 12.45 -27.05 18.63
N ALA A 602 12.89 -27.70 19.70
CA ALA A 602 13.01 -29.15 19.78
C ALA A 602 11.68 -29.86 20.09
N ALA A 603 10.61 -29.12 20.38
CA ALA A 603 9.28 -29.69 20.64
C ALA A 603 8.79 -30.50 19.42
N LYS A 604 8.21 -31.67 19.71
CA LYS A 604 7.79 -32.65 18.68
C LYS A 604 6.33 -32.50 18.25
N ASN A 605 5.58 -31.65 18.94
CA ASN A 605 4.15 -31.42 18.73
C ASN A 605 3.95 -30.00 18.14
N ASN A 606 2.71 -29.50 18.21
CA ASN A 606 2.30 -28.18 17.74
C ASN A 606 3.20 -27.02 18.18
N HIS A 607 3.82 -27.08 19.36
CA HIS A 607 4.75 -26.05 19.83
C HIS A 607 5.95 -25.87 18.89
N GLY A 608 6.51 -26.96 18.36
CA GLY A 608 7.64 -26.90 17.42
C GLY A 608 7.24 -26.28 16.07
N THR A 609 6.02 -26.53 15.63
CA THR A 609 5.46 -25.93 14.41
C THR A 609 5.15 -24.45 14.61
N ALA A 610 4.56 -24.09 15.76
CA ALA A 610 4.28 -22.71 16.14
C ALA A 610 5.57 -21.87 16.29
N TYR A 611 6.63 -22.46 16.87
CA TYR A 611 7.96 -21.88 16.90
C TYR A 611 8.45 -21.57 15.48
N ASP A 612 8.38 -22.53 14.56
CA ASP A 612 8.86 -22.34 13.19
C ASP A 612 8.02 -21.31 12.42
N LEU A 613 6.71 -21.26 12.66
CA LEU A 613 5.83 -20.23 12.09
C LEU A 613 6.23 -18.83 12.55
N GLN A 614 6.36 -18.62 13.87
CA GLN A 614 6.76 -17.34 14.43
C GLN A 614 8.15 -16.92 13.94
N GLN A 615 9.11 -17.86 13.94
CA GLN A 615 10.47 -17.58 13.47
C GLN A 615 10.49 -17.24 11.98
N LEU A 616 9.72 -17.95 11.15
CA LEU A 616 9.65 -17.70 9.71
C LEU A 616 8.99 -16.35 9.40
N ALA A 617 7.90 -16.02 10.08
CA ALA A 617 7.19 -14.75 9.89
C ALA A 617 8.08 -13.54 10.21
N ILE A 618 8.86 -13.63 11.29
CA ILE A 618 9.80 -12.57 11.69
C ILE A 618 11.00 -12.53 10.73
N ALA A 619 11.57 -13.68 10.37
CA ALA A 619 12.68 -13.74 9.41
C ALA A 619 12.29 -13.14 8.05
N ASP A 620 11.08 -13.45 7.57
CA ASP A 620 10.51 -12.87 6.35
C ASP A 620 10.37 -11.35 6.46
N TYR A 621 9.79 -10.86 7.56
CA TYR A 621 9.63 -9.42 7.81
C TYR A 621 10.96 -8.66 7.85
N LEU A 622 12.01 -9.26 8.41
CA LEU A 622 13.35 -8.69 8.48
C LEU A 622 14.17 -8.84 7.19
N GLY A 623 13.73 -9.68 6.25
CA GLY A 623 14.47 -9.99 5.03
C GLY A 623 15.62 -10.98 5.22
N GLU A 624 15.55 -11.83 6.26
CA GLU A 624 16.53 -12.87 6.58
C GLU A 624 16.35 -14.11 5.70
N ILE A 625 16.56 -13.93 4.38
CA ILE A 625 16.24 -14.92 3.33
C ILE A 625 16.89 -16.28 3.60
N LYS A 626 18.15 -16.29 4.05
CA LYS A 626 18.89 -17.53 4.33
C LYS A 626 18.23 -18.33 5.46
N LEU A 627 17.89 -17.65 6.55
CA LEU A 627 17.24 -18.27 7.70
C LEU A 627 15.84 -18.77 7.31
N ALA A 628 15.08 -18.01 6.52
CA ALA A 628 13.78 -18.44 6.02
C ALA A 628 13.86 -19.78 5.26
N PHE A 629 14.83 -19.95 4.34
CA PHE A 629 15.07 -21.22 3.67
C PHE A 629 15.42 -22.36 4.66
N GLU A 630 16.30 -22.10 5.63
CA GLU A 630 16.65 -23.09 6.66
C GLU A 630 15.45 -23.52 7.50
N ILE A 631 14.53 -22.60 7.80
CA ILE A 631 13.29 -22.89 8.52
C ILE A 631 12.34 -23.72 7.64
N ILE A 632 12.13 -23.35 6.37
CA ILE A 632 11.26 -24.08 5.44
C ILE A 632 11.75 -25.53 5.27
N GLU A 633 13.05 -25.75 5.15
CA GLU A 633 13.63 -27.11 5.07
C GLU A 633 13.50 -27.87 6.39
N ARG A 634 13.62 -27.18 7.54
CA ARG A 634 13.33 -27.78 8.85
C ARG A 634 11.85 -28.17 8.98
N VAL A 635 10.93 -27.37 8.45
CA VAL A 635 9.49 -27.68 8.46
C VAL A 635 9.22 -28.95 7.67
N LYS A 636 9.84 -29.15 6.50
CA LYS A 636 9.75 -30.42 5.78
C LYS A 636 10.28 -31.58 6.63
N THR A 637 11.56 -31.52 6.98
CA THR A 637 12.33 -32.66 7.48
C THR A 637 12.15 -32.98 8.97
N GLN A 638 11.72 -32.01 9.77
CA GLN A 638 11.60 -32.15 11.23
C GLN A 638 10.19 -31.90 11.75
N ARG A 639 9.27 -31.35 10.93
CA ARG A 639 7.86 -31.18 11.28
C ARG A 639 6.97 -32.11 10.48
N ILE A 640 6.81 -31.91 9.17
CA ILE A 640 5.95 -32.74 8.32
C ILE A 640 6.36 -34.22 8.39
N ASP A 641 7.66 -34.51 8.31
CA ASP A 641 8.19 -35.87 8.36
C ASP A 641 7.91 -36.61 9.68
N THR A 642 7.77 -35.88 10.79
CA THR A 642 7.72 -36.47 12.14
C THR A 642 6.37 -36.32 12.82
N GLN A 643 5.57 -35.33 12.43
CA GLN A 643 4.28 -35.00 13.05
C GLN A 643 3.09 -35.56 12.26
N ILE A 644 3.23 -35.81 10.96
CA ILE A 644 2.12 -36.22 10.08
C ILE A 644 2.36 -37.64 9.55
N THR A 645 1.44 -38.54 9.84
CA THR A 645 1.52 -39.93 9.38
C THR A 645 1.18 -40.05 7.89
N GLY A 646 1.44 -41.22 7.29
CA GLY A 646 1.04 -41.53 5.91
C GLY A 646 -0.45 -41.46 5.62
N THR A 647 -1.30 -41.44 6.66
CA THR A 647 -2.77 -41.29 6.62
C THR A 647 -3.23 -39.87 6.93
N GLY A 648 -2.32 -38.94 7.25
CA GLY A 648 -2.64 -37.55 7.61
C GLY A 648 -2.90 -37.31 9.10
N GLU A 649 -2.86 -38.35 9.93
CA GLU A 649 -3.05 -38.21 11.37
C GLU A 649 -1.88 -37.43 12.01
N GLN A 650 -2.19 -36.73 13.09
CA GLN A 650 -1.24 -35.98 13.91
C GLN A 650 -1.20 -36.59 15.33
N PRO A 651 -0.39 -37.64 15.59
CA PRO A 651 -0.60 -38.51 16.76
C PRO A 651 -0.45 -37.80 18.11
N LEU A 652 0.49 -36.86 18.22
CA LEU A 652 0.73 -36.11 19.46
C LEU A 652 -0.39 -35.12 19.78
N GLU A 653 -1.04 -34.58 18.75
CA GLU A 653 -2.19 -33.68 18.89
C GLU A 653 -3.47 -34.47 19.14
N PHE A 654 -3.64 -35.58 18.44
CA PHE A 654 -4.78 -36.47 18.58
C PHE A 654 -4.90 -37.04 20.00
N ALA A 655 -3.77 -37.28 20.67
CA ALA A 655 -3.73 -37.81 22.04
C ALA A 655 -4.19 -36.82 23.14
N ARG A 656 -4.40 -35.54 22.80
CA ARG A 656 -4.72 -34.49 23.79
C ARG A 656 -6.20 -34.50 24.19
N THR A 657 -6.54 -33.78 25.26
CA THR A 657 -7.93 -33.61 25.73
C THR A 657 -8.75 -32.64 24.89
N ARG A 658 -8.08 -31.77 24.11
CA ARG A 658 -8.65 -30.85 23.11
C ARG A 658 -8.18 -31.23 21.71
N SER A 659 -8.29 -32.51 21.34
CA SER A 659 -7.60 -33.07 20.18
C SER A 659 -8.07 -32.49 18.86
N TRP A 660 -9.34 -32.09 18.74
CA TRP A 660 -9.82 -31.36 17.57
C TRP A 660 -9.06 -30.04 17.44
N SER A 661 -9.08 -29.20 18.49
CA SER A 661 -8.39 -27.91 18.51
C SER A 661 -6.89 -28.06 18.18
N TYR A 662 -6.18 -28.99 18.83
CA TYR A 662 -4.74 -29.14 18.59
C TYR A 662 -4.41 -29.61 17.16
N CYS A 663 -5.20 -30.52 16.59
CA CYS A 663 -4.98 -30.97 15.22
C CYS A 663 -5.25 -29.86 14.19
N THR A 664 -6.31 -29.07 14.37
CA THR A 664 -6.67 -28.00 13.43
C THR A 664 -5.75 -26.78 13.58
N GLU A 665 -5.39 -26.40 14.82
CA GLU A 665 -4.42 -25.34 15.12
C GLU A 665 -3.04 -25.64 14.53
N ASN A 666 -2.54 -26.87 14.72
CA ASN A 666 -1.24 -27.25 14.15
C ASN A 666 -1.28 -27.27 12.60
N LEU A 667 -2.39 -27.70 11.99
CA LEU A 667 -2.54 -27.64 10.53
C LEU A 667 -2.60 -26.20 10.03
N GLU A 668 -3.26 -25.29 10.74
CA GLU A 668 -3.25 -23.87 10.41
C GLU A 668 -1.83 -23.31 10.46
N HIS A 669 -1.03 -23.66 11.48
CA HIS A 669 0.36 -23.23 11.55
C HIS A 669 1.14 -23.66 10.30
N PHE A 670 0.98 -24.92 9.89
CA PHE A 670 1.58 -25.42 8.64
C PHE A 670 1.08 -24.69 7.40
N ALA A 671 -0.22 -24.41 7.31
CA ALA A 671 -0.80 -23.71 6.16
C ALA A 671 -0.25 -22.28 6.06
N ARG A 672 -0.16 -21.56 7.17
CA ARG A 672 0.45 -20.23 7.24
C ARG A 672 1.94 -20.25 6.87
N ILE A 673 2.69 -21.24 7.35
CA ILE A 673 4.08 -21.46 6.90
C ILE A 673 4.12 -21.71 5.37
N ALA A 674 3.21 -22.52 4.84
CA ALA A 674 3.14 -22.82 3.41
C ALA A 674 2.84 -21.57 2.57
N ALA A 675 2.01 -20.65 3.08
CA ALA A 675 1.73 -19.38 2.43
C ALA A 675 3.00 -18.51 2.33
N ILE A 676 3.76 -18.36 3.43
CA ILE A 676 5.03 -17.62 3.42
C ILE A 676 6.05 -18.31 2.48
N ALA A 677 6.12 -19.64 2.50
CA ALA A 677 7.07 -20.41 1.69
C ALA A 677 6.93 -20.19 0.17
N LEU A 678 5.77 -19.74 -0.32
CA LEU A 678 5.57 -19.39 -1.73
C LEU A 678 6.40 -18.18 -2.18
N ASP A 679 6.66 -17.23 -1.28
CA ASP A 679 7.56 -16.10 -1.57
C ASP A 679 8.99 -16.59 -1.82
N TYR A 680 9.34 -17.75 -1.27
CA TYR A 680 10.60 -18.48 -1.45
C TYR A 680 10.52 -19.57 -2.54
N ARG A 681 9.43 -19.59 -3.33
CA ARG A 681 9.19 -20.55 -4.42
C ARG A 681 9.12 -22.01 -3.96
N VAL A 682 8.69 -22.25 -2.73
CA VAL A 682 8.48 -23.60 -2.18
C VAL A 682 7.00 -23.82 -1.91
N ASN A 683 6.39 -24.77 -2.63
CA ASN A 683 5.02 -25.19 -2.35
C ASN A 683 5.01 -26.38 -1.36
N LEU A 684 4.72 -26.12 -0.08
CA LEU A 684 4.67 -27.18 0.94
C LEU A 684 3.45 -28.11 0.83
N PHE A 685 2.38 -27.71 0.12
CA PHE A 685 1.25 -28.61 -0.13
C PHE A 685 1.55 -29.68 -1.19
N GLU A 686 2.62 -29.49 -1.98
CA GLU A 686 3.14 -30.49 -2.92
C GLU A 686 4.20 -31.40 -2.29
N TYR A 687 4.69 -31.07 -1.10
CA TYR A 687 5.66 -31.90 -0.39
C TYR A 687 4.99 -33.13 0.23
N GLN A 688 5.62 -34.29 0.04
CA GLN A 688 5.24 -35.55 0.67
C GLN A 688 6.48 -36.18 1.31
N ASN A 689 6.35 -36.57 2.57
CA ASN A 689 7.43 -37.23 3.31
C ASN A 689 7.63 -38.69 2.85
N PRO A 690 8.77 -39.34 3.19
CA PRO A 690 9.04 -40.73 2.79
C PRO A 690 8.02 -41.76 3.30
N ALA A 691 7.35 -41.49 4.41
CA ALA A 691 6.27 -42.33 4.96
C ALA A 691 4.91 -42.06 4.32
N GLY A 692 4.85 -41.14 3.36
CA GLY A 692 3.67 -40.75 2.60
C GLY A 692 2.82 -39.67 3.25
N GLY A 693 3.20 -39.09 4.38
CA GLY A 693 2.49 -37.98 5.02
C GLY A 693 2.70 -36.65 4.30
N SER A 694 1.70 -35.78 4.34
CA SER A 694 1.74 -34.46 3.71
C SER A 694 0.71 -33.52 4.33
N LEU A 695 0.84 -32.21 4.10
CA LEU A 695 -0.16 -31.23 4.51
C LEU A 695 -1.53 -31.50 3.86
N ARG A 696 -1.52 -31.93 2.59
CA ARG A 696 -2.73 -32.35 1.88
C ARG A 696 -3.45 -33.48 2.61
N LYS A 697 -2.72 -34.52 3.02
CA LYS A 697 -3.31 -35.64 3.76
C LYS A 697 -3.80 -35.24 5.15
N ALA A 698 -3.08 -34.37 5.85
CA ALA A 698 -3.53 -33.86 7.14
C ALA A 698 -4.85 -33.06 7.01
N LEU A 699 -4.99 -32.26 5.95
CA LEU A 699 -6.24 -31.57 5.63
C LEU A 699 -7.35 -32.57 5.29
N GLU A 700 -7.08 -33.52 4.39
CA GLU A 700 -8.05 -34.56 3.98
C GLU A 700 -8.48 -35.47 5.14
N PHE A 701 -7.65 -35.65 6.16
CA PHE A 701 -8.01 -36.35 7.39
C PHE A 701 -9.00 -35.54 8.26
N LEU A 702 -8.89 -34.21 8.28
CA LEU A 702 -9.72 -33.33 9.12
C LEU A 702 -11.02 -32.87 8.45
N LEU A 703 -11.01 -32.66 7.12
CA LEU A 703 -12.16 -32.14 6.37
C LEU A 703 -13.48 -32.91 6.55
N PRO A 704 -13.49 -34.26 6.62
CA PRO A 704 -14.73 -35.02 6.85
C PRO A 704 -15.46 -34.65 8.15
N HIS A 705 -14.76 -34.02 9.09
CA HIS A 705 -15.27 -33.61 10.39
C HIS A 705 -15.56 -32.10 10.48
N ALA A 706 -15.12 -31.30 9.50
CA ALA A 706 -15.03 -29.84 9.66
C ALA A 706 -16.40 -29.12 9.71
N CYS A 707 -17.44 -29.66 9.05
CA CYS A 707 -18.77 -29.05 9.06
C CYS A 707 -19.50 -29.25 10.41
N ASP A 708 -19.32 -30.41 11.05
CA ASP A 708 -19.92 -30.74 12.36
C ASP A 708 -18.97 -31.67 13.14
N PRO A 709 -17.93 -31.10 13.77
CA PRO A 709 -16.95 -31.92 14.47
C PRO A 709 -17.53 -32.51 15.75
N ALA A 710 -18.56 -31.90 16.34
CA ALA A 710 -19.23 -32.42 17.52
C ALA A 710 -19.94 -33.76 17.25
N ALA A 711 -20.51 -33.94 16.05
CA ALA A 711 -21.17 -35.19 15.67
C ALA A 711 -20.19 -36.26 15.17
N THR A 712 -19.04 -35.88 14.61
CA THR A 712 -18.25 -36.78 13.76
C THR A 712 -16.83 -37.04 14.27
N TRP A 713 -16.23 -36.15 15.06
CA TRP A 713 -14.83 -36.27 15.47
C TRP A 713 -14.64 -37.42 16.49
N PRO A 714 -13.74 -38.38 16.24
CA PRO A 714 -13.55 -39.55 17.12
C PRO A 714 -12.68 -39.26 18.35
N GLY A 715 -12.00 -38.11 18.39
CA GLY A 715 -11.09 -37.73 19.48
C GLY A 715 -11.78 -37.01 20.64
N LYS A 716 -11.00 -36.65 21.67
CA LYS A 716 -11.50 -35.91 22.84
C LYS A 716 -11.57 -34.41 22.53
N GLN A 717 -12.65 -33.75 22.93
CA GLN A 717 -12.74 -32.29 22.96
C GLN A 717 -13.47 -31.86 24.24
N VAL A 718 -12.69 -31.47 25.26
CA VAL A 718 -13.23 -31.08 26.59
C VAL A 718 -13.60 -29.60 26.71
N THR A 719 -13.37 -28.83 25.64
CA THR A 719 -13.73 -27.41 25.53
C THR A 719 -14.69 -27.19 24.37
N GLU A 720 -15.09 -25.95 24.11
CA GLU A 720 -15.86 -25.60 22.92
C GLU A 720 -15.13 -26.02 21.63
N TRP A 721 -15.92 -26.32 20.60
CA TRP A 721 -15.43 -26.70 19.28
C TRP A 721 -15.07 -25.44 18.49
N GLN A 722 -13.89 -25.43 17.89
CA GLN A 722 -13.31 -24.29 17.18
C GLN A 722 -13.25 -24.59 15.69
N SER A 723 -13.85 -23.74 14.86
CA SER A 723 -13.86 -23.88 13.39
C SER A 723 -12.86 -22.95 12.71
N GLU A 724 -12.38 -21.93 13.41
CA GLU A 724 -11.51 -20.88 12.88
C GLU A 724 -10.22 -21.43 12.24
N TYR A 725 -9.57 -22.37 12.93
CA TYR A 725 -8.29 -22.93 12.49
C TYR A 725 -8.42 -23.79 11.23
N ILE A 726 -9.44 -24.66 11.17
CA ILE A 726 -9.67 -25.50 9.99
C ILE A 726 -10.17 -24.66 8.81
N TYR A 727 -10.95 -23.60 9.07
CA TYR A 727 -11.36 -22.65 8.03
C TYR A 727 -10.14 -21.97 7.41
N ALA A 728 -9.26 -21.38 8.22
CA ALA A 728 -8.05 -20.71 7.75
C ALA A 728 -7.13 -21.66 6.98
N ALA A 729 -6.87 -22.86 7.51
CA ALA A 729 -6.06 -23.88 6.83
C ALA A 729 -6.65 -24.27 5.46
N THR A 730 -7.97 -24.46 5.40
CA THR A 730 -8.68 -24.83 4.16
C THR A 730 -8.66 -23.70 3.14
N ALA A 731 -8.87 -22.45 3.57
CA ALA A 731 -8.86 -21.28 2.69
C ALA A 731 -7.46 -21.04 2.09
N ILE A 732 -6.41 -21.15 2.91
CA ILE A 732 -5.03 -21.07 2.43
C ILE A 732 -4.75 -22.22 1.46
N ALA A 733 -5.12 -23.46 1.80
CA ALA A 733 -4.92 -24.60 0.91
C ALA A 733 -5.66 -24.45 -0.43
N ALA A 734 -6.91 -23.97 -0.41
CA ALA A 734 -7.71 -23.69 -1.61
C ALA A 734 -7.02 -22.64 -2.49
N SER A 735 -6.56 -21.55 -1.90
CA SER A 735 -5.84 -20.47 -2.60
C SER A 735 -4.51 -20.95 -3.20
N ILE A 736 -3.71 -21.72 -2.47
CA ILE A 736 -2.41 -22.20 -2.96
C ILE A 736 -2.56 -23.28 -4.03
N THR A 737 -3.47 -24.25 -3.80
CA THR A 737 -3.60 -25.43 -4.68
C THR A 737 -4.60 -25.26 -5.81
N GLN A 738 -5.44 -24.21 -5.76
CA GLN A 738 -6.55 -23.96 -6.69
C GLN A 738 -7.49 -25.17 -6.82
N ASN A 739 -7.66 -25.93 -5.72
CA ASN A 739 -8.51 -27.12 -5.69
C ASN A 739 -9.96 -26.74 -5.33
N GLU A 740 -10.88 -26.92 -6.29
CA GLU A 740 -12.31 -26.60 -6.14
C GLU A 740 -12.96 -27.28 -4.92
N SER A 741 -12.60 -28.53 -4.62
CA SER A 741 -13.18 -29.25 -3.47
C SER A 741 -12.86 -28.60 -2.12
N TYR A 742 -11.74 -27.87 -2.00
CA TYR A 742 -11.43 -27.11 -0.78
C TYR A 742 -12.23 -25.82 -0.71
N PHE A 743 -12.53 -25.18 -1.84
CA PHE A 743 -13.44 -24.03 -1.87
C PHE A 743 -14.87 -24.45 -1.49
N GLU A 744 -15.35 -25.58 -1.99
CA GLU A 744 -16.67 -26.14 -1.62
C GLU A 744 -16.73 -26.50 -0.12
N ALA A 745 -15.64 -27.04 0.45
CA ALA A 745 -15.60 -27.36 1.87
C ALA A 745 -15.79 -26.13 2.77
N LEU A 746 -15.34 -24.94 2.34
CA LEU A 746 -15.53 -23.69 3.10
C LEU A 746 -17.01 -23.31 3.27
N ASP A 747 -17.91 -23.80 2.42
CA ASP A 747 -19.34 -23.46 2.48
C ASP A 747 -20.05 -24.04 3.71
N CYS A 748 -19.56 -25.16 4.24
CA CYS A 748 -20.17 -25.83 5.41
C CYS A 748 -19.45 -25.54 6.73
N ILE A 749 -18.17 -25.11 6.69
CA ILE A 749 -17.40 -24.87 7.91
C ILE A 749 -17.97 -23.61 8.58
N PRO A 750 -18.38 -23.68 9.85
CA PRO A 750 -18.93 -22.52 10.54
C PRO A 750 -17.95 -21.33 10.48
N PRO A 751 -18.41 -20.13 10.08
CA PRO A 751 -17.53 -18.97 9.95
C PRO A 751 -16.85 -18.65 11.28
N ALA A 752 -15.58 -18.26 11.20
CA ALA A 752 -14.77 -17.93 12.37
C ALA A 752 -15.32 -16.71 13.13
N HIS A 753 -14.82 -16.51 14.36
CA HIS A 753 -15.11 -15.31 15.15
C HIS A 753 -14.69 -14.01 14.40
N ASP A 754 -13.62 -14.06 13.61
CA ASP A 754 -13.21 -12.97 12.72
C ASP A 754 -13.82 -13.17 11.32
N GLN A 755 -15.05 -12.67 11.16
CA GLN A 755 -15.79 -12.76 9.91
C GLN A 755 -15.13 -11.99 8.76
N LEU A 756 -14.44 -10.89 9.06
CA LEU A 756 -13.76 -10.08 8.05
C LEU A 756 -12.60 -10.86 7.45
N LEU A 757 -11.73 -11.42 8.29
CA LEU A 757 -10.59 -12.21 7.82
C LEU A 757 -11.05 -13.46 7.09
N SER A 758 -12.06 -14.18 7.60
CA SER A 758 -12.64 -15.35 6.91
C SER A 758 -13.14 -14.99 5.52
N LEU A 759 -13.91 -13.91 5.38
CA LEU A 759 -14.44 -13.49 4.09
C LEU A 759 -13.32 -13.03 3.14
N LEU A 760 -12.28 -12.38 3.66
CA LEU A 760 -11.13 -12.00 2.84
C LEU A 760 -10.32 -13.21 2.35
N MET A 761 -10.11 -14.23 3.20
CA MET A 761 -9.37 -15.45 2.84
C MET A 761 -10.10 -16.32 1.80
N ARG A 762 -11.45 -16.29 1.79
CA ARG A 762 -12.28 -17.10 0.89
C ARG A 762 -12.10 -16.80 -0.60
N HIS A 763 -11.76 -15.56 -0.96
CA HIS A 763 -11.81 -15.03 -2.32
C HIS A 763 -10.45 -14.47 -2.76
#